data_AF-A0A9P7MH04-F1
#
_entry.id   AF-A0A9P7MH04-F1
#
_cell.length_a   1.000
_cell.length_b   1.000
_cell.length_c   1.000
_cell.angle_alpha   90.00
_cell.angle_beta   90.00
_cell.angle_gamma   90.00
#
_symmetry.space_group_name_H-M   'P 1'
#
loop_
_entity.id
_entity.type
_entity.pdbx_description
1 polymer ?
#
loop_
_entity_poly.entity_id
_entity_poly.type
_entity_poly.pdbx_seq_one_letter_code
_entity_poly.pdbx_strand_id
1 'polypeptide(L)'
;MAAAIPYVTRQTGMSNPSNASSSHRRASLSSFPSSPCPSQMSLSSRRARSPQALVTDSDRTSDLSSKSKTVSSAPSSQHSSYSAPRRPNADARSSRKLRSQYPRGSGEKHVEYILVASFDIDRGPVMEHQYPMAITGDENMLAELMLPDQAHARNQDWTIFFLHKDTSQEEDDANKRAKKKRQRTRRRRQDKAKGVINEEYEDDSNGDGNGDENEEEDPDQDEDDTLDDVDDESSDSEPEGGEGPPLIHVLNLVNTKHDKSVKRGAVVRAMAICTRHPFLHIYKPLLLLALEEYFKSPVPETLSMLYDAVNAMDLSLMPRLSIFERHLLLASDNRDLFVEKFEQMIQMRIAQDKADDSTADRSPVDARTGMKLSNISRAGTKAHVEGGSQSLYAVPRDTHEFESKVMYKGIPIPIKVPTAVMPETVGDFSLIKLIQNFSDAHAKSPQPFPLHPHLTTNGVNTHPIVVLVNGLLTQKRVIFLGHNMPSGEVAEAVLAACALASGGLLRGFTRHAFPYTDLTKIDDLLNVPGFIAGVTNPTFENHPEWWDLLCDLPSGRIKISSKIEPAPITEGLLYFQQQNATLAGIASGTTNTTQDLTGDVAFMADILKSIAIRHGERVIRAKWRDWILKFTRISAQFEESVYGASALYVGGEDEGKMLPGASGHGYVWSDDAAKNKELAGNVTRIEGWRNTRSYYSYIQDMAQVYTARPLKGLDLAHMHDRLRMQRLSPTQSKDIYLTLAKSIHSYDEICLLLNVAPESHAGLFYLALGLFHQDREVRVRTSELLGRISEHEAGQHWWKGLSRFEKLAFERIRREIEAEVRAKLEKEGLSPSLERVVT
;
A
#
# COMPACT_ATOMS: atom_id res chain seq x y z
N MET A 1 12.64 -64.40 8.48
CA MET A 1 12.08 -65.75 8.23
C MET A 1 10.57 -65.60 8.18
N ALA A 2 9.76 -66.16 7.26
CA ALA A 2 9.96 -66.79 5.94
C ALA A 2 8.56 -66.79 5.23
N ALA A 3 8.34 -67.08 3.93
CA ALA A 3 9.19 -67.55 2.84
C ALA A 3 8.62 -67.10 1.45
N ALA A 4 9.06 -67.78 0.38
CA ALA A 4 8.53 -67.82 -0.99
C ALA A 4 7.13 -68.50 -1.10
N ILE A 5 6.23 -68.32 -2.11
CA ILE A 5 6.38 -68.36 -3.61
C ILE A 5 6.75 -69.80 -4.10
N PRO A 6 6.30 -70.37 -5.27
CA PRO A 6 5.49 -69.88 -6.42
C PRO A 6 4.33 -70.81 -6.90
N TYR A 7 3.60 -70.41 -7.97
CA TYR A 7 3.41 -71.10 -9.29
C TYR A 7 2.47 -70.23 -10.18
N VAL A 8 2.61 -69.87 -11.47
CA VAL A 8 3.41 -70.20 -12.70
C VAL A 8 2.52 -70.72 -13.84
N THR A 9 2.29 -69.87 -14.87
CA THR A 9 2.41 -70.11 -16.36
C THR A 9 2.15 -68.78 -17.10
N ARG A 10 2.99 -68.24 -18.01
CA ARG A 10 3.30 -68.60 -19.44
C ARG A 10 2.08 -68.41 -20.38
N GLN A 11 2.13 -67.79 -21.58
CA GLN A 11 3.19 -67.46 -22.58
C GLN A 11 2.94 -66.03 -23.18
N THR A 12 3.90 -65.11 -23.31
CA THR A 12 4.93 -64.89 -24.38
C THR A 12 4.46 -64.70 -25.84
N GLY A 13 4.67 -63.49 -26.39
CA GLY A 13 4.68 -63.16 -27.82
C GLY A 13 5.41 -61.83 -28.06
N MET A 14 6.29 -61.73 -29.07
CA MET A 14 7.17 -60.57 -29.32
C MET A 14 7.23 -60.19 -30.80
N SER A 15 7.16 -58.90 -31.12
CA SER A 15 7.83 -58.26 -32.28
C SER A 15 7.68 -56.73 -32.19
N ASN A 16 8.56 -55.97 -32.87
CA ASN A 16 8.69 -54.50 -32.76
C ASN A 16 8.63 -53.82 -34.18
N PRO A 17 9.01 -52.55 -34.42
CA PRO A 17 8.06 -51.54 -34.91
C PRO A 17 8.35 -51.00 -36.33
N SER A 18 7.48 -50.12 -36.85
CA SER A 18 7.77 -49.31 -38.05
C SER A 18 7.04 -47.95 -38.06
N ASN A 19 7.61 -46.98 -38.80
CA ASN A 19 7.16 -45.58 -38.85
C ASN A 19 5.95 -45.33 -39.76
N ALA A 20 5.14 -44.32 -39.40
CA ALA A 20 4.37 -43.49 -40.35
C ALA A 20 4.16 -42.08 -39.77
N SER A 21 3.94 -41.07 -40.62
CA SER A 21 4.07 -39.65 -40.24
C SER A 21 2.82 -38.80 -40.46
N SER A 22 2.61 -37.85 -39.54
CA SER A 22 2.00 -36.51 -39.73
C SER A 22 0.67 -36.34 -40.49
N SER A 23 -0.33 -35.77 -39.82
CA SER A 23 -1.05 -34.57 -40.34
C SER A 23 -1.95 -33.93 -39.27
N HIS A 24 -2.19 -32.62 -39.37
CA HIS A 24 -3.04 -31.86 -38.45
C HIS A 24 -4.54 -32.10 -38.69
N ARG A 25 -5.35 -32.00 -37.62
CA ARG A 25 -6.70 -31.42 -37.67
C ARG A 25 -6.97 -30.61 -36.40
N ARG A 26 -7.48 -29.39 -36.56
CA ARG A 26 -8.17 -28.65 -35.49
C ARG A 26 -9.52 -29.30 -35.25
N ALA A 27 -9.96 -29.34 -34.00
CA ALA A 27 -11.35 -29.55 -33.63
C ALA A 27 -11.71 -28.53 -32.54
N SER A 28 -12.57 -27.58 -32.87
CA SER A 28 -13.38 -26.86 -31.89
C SER A 28 -14.60 -27.71 -31.54
N LEU A 29 -15.09 -27.62 -30.31
CA LEU A 29 -16.51 -27.83 -30.00
C LEU A 29 -16.82 -27.30 -28.58
N SER A 30 -18.01 -26.75 -28.42
CA SER A 30 -18.53 -26.19 -27.18
C SER A 30 -19.73 -27.01 -26.67
N SER A 31 -19.70 -27.44 -25.41
CA SER A 31 -20.88 -28.02 -24.74
C SER A 31 -20.70 -28.12 -23.23
N PHE A 32 -21.49 -27.37 -22.47
CA PHE A 32 -21.71 -27.60 -21.04
C PHE A 32 -22.91 -28.55 -20.85
N PRO A 33 -22.85 -29.52 -19.92
CA PRO A 33 -24.02 -30.16 -19.32
C PRO A 33 -24.40 -29.51 -17.98
N SER A 34 -25.68 -29.57 -17.57
CA SER A 34 -26.16 -29.04 -16.28
C SER A 34 -27.38 -29.82 -15.77
N SER A 35 -27.39 -30.28 -14.51
CA SER A 35 -28.50 -31.00 -13.83
C SER A 35 -28.15 -31.27 -12.33
N PRO A 36 -29.11 -31.54 -11.41
CA PRO A 36 -30.27 -30.68 -11.09
C PRO A 36 -30.76 -30.67 -9.60
N CYS A 37 -30.99 -29.48 -9.00
CA CYS A 37 -31.85 -29.22 -7.81
C CYS A 37 -31.53 -29.96 -6.47
N PRO A 38 -32.21 -29.72 -5.32
CA PRO A 38 -33.25 -28.72 -4.92
C PRO A 38 -32.79 -27.82 -3.71
N SER A 39 -33.58 -26.97 -3.02
CA SER A 39 -34.66 -26.00 -3.38
C SER A 39 -35.04 -25.07 -2.19
N GLN A 40 -35.17 -23.75 -2.42
CA GLN A 40 -35.97 -22.76 -1.63
C GLN A 40 -35.48 -22.41 -0.18
N MET A 41 -35.67 -21.20 0.36
CA MET A 41 -36.71 -20.17 0.12
C MET A 41 -36.21 -18.77 -0.34
N SER A 42 -37.16 -17.85 -0.55
CA SER A 42 -37.08 -16.54 -1.25
C SER A 42 -36.91 -15.32 -0.31
N LEU A 43 -36.50 -14.11 -0.73
CA LEU A 43 -37.25 -13.20 -1.63
C LEU A 43 -36.43 -12.13 -2.39
N SER A 44 -36.61 -12.13 -3.72
CA SER A 44 -36.69 -10.99 -4.67
C SER A 44 -35.70 -9.81 -4.63
N SER A 45 -34.94 -9.67 -5.73
CA SER A 45 -34.48 -8.39 -6.30
C SER A 45 -34.86 -8.31 -7.80
N ARG A 46 -34.88 -7.11 -8.40
CA ARG A 46 -35.35 -6.88 -9.79
C ARG A 46 -34.23 -7.11 -10.83
N ARG A 47 -34.54 -7.78 -11.94
CA ARG A 47 -33.62 -7.99 -13.08
C ARG A 47 -33.47 -6.75 -13.96
N ALA A 48 -32.24 -6.43 -14.36
CA ALA A 48 -31.94 -5.63 -15.55
C ALA A 48 -31.93 -6.50 -16.82
N ARG A 49 -31.96 -5.86 -18.01
CA ARG A 49 -32.21 -6.50 -19.31
C ARG A 49 -31.09 -6.21 -20.30
N SER A 50 -30.55 -7.23 -20.96
CA SER A 50 -29.53 -7.10 -22.00
C SER A 50 -30.14 -6.77 -23.39
N PRO A 51 -29.47 -5.95 -24.23
CA PRO A 51 -29.82 -5.79 -25.64
C PRO A 51 -29.04 -6.77 -26.53
N GLN A 52 -29.69 -7.29 -27.58
CA GLN A 52 -29.01 -7.92 -28.73
C GLN A 52 -28.95 -6.94 -29.91
N ALA A 53 -27.97 -7.13 -30.80
CA ALA A 53 -27.85 -6.37 -32.03
C ALA A 53 -28.87 -6.80 -33.10
N LEU A 54 -29.15 -5.91 -34.05
CA LEU A 54 -29.88 -6.20 -35.29
C LEU A 54 -29.25 -5.46 -36.48
N VAL A 55 -29.55 -5.95 -37.68
CA VAL A 55 -28.93 -5.55 -38.96
C VAL A 55 -29.99 -5.00 -39.90
N THR A 56 -29.69 -3.92 -40.63
CA THR A 56 -30.43 -3.46 -41.82
C THR A 56 -29.48 -2.87 -42.85
N ASP A 57 -29.86 -2.94 -44.12
CA ASP A 57 -29.04 -2.64 -45.30
C ASP A 57 -29.90 -1.95 -46.39
N SER A 58 -29.25 -1.19 -47.29
CA SER A 58 -29.70 -0.80 -48.64
C SER A 58 -30.87 0.20 -48.84
N ASP A 59 -30.53 1.31 -49.53
CA ASP A 59 -31.29 2.12 -50.53
C ASP A 59 -32.80 2.46 -50.37
N ARG A 60 -33.15 3.76 -50.52
CA ARG A 60 -33.67 4.34 -51.81
C ARG A 60 -34.09 5.84 -51.83
N THR A 61 -33.53 6.56 -52.81
CA THR A 61 -34.13 7.58 -53.74
C THR A 61 -34.71 8.95 -53.30
N SER A 62 -34.33 9.95 -54.12
CA SER A 62 -35.12 11.05 -54.75
C SER A 62 -35.06 12.50 -54.23
N ASP A 63 -34.69 13.40 -55.17
CA ASP A 63 -34.41 14.84 -55.07
C ASP A 63 -35.64 15.76 -55.16
N LEU A 64 -35.42 17.08 -54.93
CA LEU A 64 -35.84 18.23 -55.78
C LEU A 64 -35.52 19.58 -55.05
N SER A 65 -34.33 20.17 -55.19
CA SER A 65 -33.85 21.09 -56.26
C SER A 65 -34.32 22.56 -56.21
N SER A 66 -33.36 23.50 -56.13
CA SER A 66 -33.30 24.88 -56.70
C SER A 66 -32.42 25.80 -55.83
N LYS A 67 -31.69 26.81 -56.35
CA LYS A 67 -31.35 27.23 -57.72
C LYS A 67 -29.96 27.88 -57.75
N SER A 68 -29.32 27.97 -58.92
CA SER A 68 -27.88 28.26 -59.09
C SER A 68 -27.52 29.71 -59.44
N LYS A 69 -26.25 30.09 -59.15
CA LYS A 69 -25.34 31.09 -59.79
C LYS A 69 -24.13 31.29 -58.84
N THR A 70 -22.85 31.40 -59.22
CA THR A 70 -22.12 31.30 -60.51
C THR A 70 -20.66 30.88 -60.23
N VAL A 71 -19.93 30.33 -61.22
CA VAL A 71 -18.54 29.85 -61.06
C VAL A 71 -17.63 30.39 -62.16
N SER A 72 -16.40 30.80 -61.80
CA SER A 72 -15.28 30.99 -62.74
C SER A 72 -13.92 30.81 -62.06
N SER A 73 -13.34 29.61 -62.19
CA SER A 73 -11.90 29.28 -62.36
C SER A 73 -10.84 30.32 -61.90
N ALA A 74 -10.05 30.09 -60.83
CA ALA A 74 -8.92 29.13 -60.68
C ALA A 74 -7.55 29.66 -61.19
N PRO A 75 -6.37 29.13 -60.74
CA PRO A 75 -6.10 28.09 -59.73
C PRO A 75 -5.16 28.56 -58.58
N SER A 76 -4.99 27.73 -57.54
CA SER A 76 -3.82 27.75 -56.64
C SER A 76 -3.59 26.38 -55.99
N SER A 77 -2.40 26.13 -55.45
CA SER A 77 -1.83 24.80 -55.19
C SER A 77 -2.01 24.24 -53.78
N GLN A 78 -1.93 22.91 -53.66
CA GLN A 78 -1.80 22.15 -52.42
C GLN A 78 -0.55 22.59 -51.61
N HIS A 79 -0.68 22.76 -50.28
CA HIS A 79 0.22 22.15 -49.28
C HIS A 79 -0.18 22.50 -47.83
N SER A 80 0.19 21.60 -46.90
CA SER A 80 0.21 21.77 -45.44
C SER A 80 -1.16 21.93 -44.72
N SER A 81 -1.32 21.60 -43.43
CA SER A 81 -0.34 21.09 -42.46
C SER A 81 -0.92 19.98 -41.57
N TYR A 82 -0.12 18.94 -41.29
CA TYR A 82 -0.38 18.01 -40.19
C TYR A 82 0.03 18.69 -38.87
N SER A 83 -0.90 18.92 -37.95
CA SER A 83 -0.55 19.37 -36.60
C SER A 83 -0.10 18.19 -35.74
N ALA A 84 1.14 18.24 -35.26
CA ALA A 84 1.64 17.28 -34.28
C ALA A 84 0.94 17.49 -32.92
N PRO A 85 0.74 16.42 -32.11
CA PRO A 85 0.20 16.58 -30.76
C PRO A 85 1.11 17.46 -29.91
N ARG A 86 0.51 18.38 -29.14
CA ARG A 86 1.25 19.26 -28.23
C ARG A 86 2.00 18.42 -27.20
N ARG A 87 3.31 18.66 -27.06
CA ARG A 87 4.10 18.08 -25.96
C ARG A 87 3.72 18.79 -24.65
N PRO A 88 3.44 18.08 -23.55
CA PRO A 88 3.46 18.67 -22.21
C PRO A 88 4.86 19.26 -21.95
N ASN A 89 4.92 20.39 -21.25
CA ASN A 89 6.22 20.97 -20.87
C ASN A 89 6.82 20.20 -19.69
N ALA A 90 8.16 20.16 -19.56
CA ALA A 90 8.81 19.52 -18.42
C ALA A 90 8.50 20.25 -17.10
N ASP A 91 8.37 21.58 -17.16
CA ASP A 91 7.98 22.42 -16.01
C ASP A 91 6.49 22.33 -15.65
N ALA A 92 5.71 21.46 -16.32
CA ALA A 92 4.32 21.20 -15.96
C ALA A 92 4.24 20.37 -14.66
N ARG A 93 4.54 21.03 -13.55
CA ARG A 93 4.28 20.54 -12.19
C ARG A 93 2.84 20.03 -12.12
N SER A 94 2.63 18.89 -11.46
CA SER A 94 1.30 18.33 -11.23
C SER A 94 0.39 19.41 -10.64
N SER A 95 -0.82 19.59 -11.17
CA SER A 95 -1.72 20.68 -10.76
C SER A 95 -2.31 20.50 -9.35
N ARG A 96 -1.94 19.42 -8.66
CA ARG A 96 -2.20 19.20 -7.24
C ARG A 96 -1.42 20.27 -6.44
N LYS A 97 -2.12 21.31 -5.96
CA LYS A 97 -1.59 22.25 -4.96
C LYS A 97 -0.99 21.44 -3.80
N LEU A 98 0.20 21.78 -3.29
CA LEU A 98 0.73 21.13 -2.10
C LEU A 98 -0.20 21.42 -0.91
N ARG A 99 -0.53 20.40 -0.11
CA ARG A 99 -1.42 20.52 1.06
C ARG A 99 -0.84 19.81 2.27
N SER A 100 -1.36 20.16 3.44
CA SER A 100 -1.11 19.43 4.68
C SER A 100 -1.74 18.03 4.65
N GLN A 101 -1.14 17.10 5.38
CA GLN A 101 -1.78 15.83 5.75
C GLN A 101 -2.84 16.04 6.85
N TYR A 102 -2.70 17.08 7.69
CA TYR A 102 -3.62 17.42 8.79
C TYR A 102 -3.85 18.94 8.86
N PRO A 103 -4.77 19.51 8.07
CA PRO A 103 -5.04 20.95 8.06
C PRO A 103 -5.46 21.50 9.43
N ARG A 104 -5.04 22.73 9.77
CA ARG A 104 -5.59 23.45 10.95
C ARG A 104 -7.10 23.64 10.75
N GLY A 105 -7.88 23.48 11.81
CA GLY A 105 -9.34 23.61 11.76
C GLY A 105 -10.08 22.41 11.15
N SER A 106 -9.37 21.36 10.72
CA SER A 106 -10.02 20.10 10.33
C SER A 106 -10.73 19.47 11.55
N GLY A 107 -11.93 18.93 11.33
CA GLY A 107 -12.75 18.34 12.39
C GLY A 107 -12.29 16.96 12.87
N GLU A 108 -11.22 16.41 12.29
CA GLU A 108 -10.68 15.10 12.66
C GLU A 108 -9.73 15.22 13.87
N LYS A 109 -10.03 14.45 14.92
CA LYS A 109 -9.30 14.48 16.19
C LYS A 109 -8.20 13.44 16.20
N HIS A 110 -7.07 13.74 16.84
CA HIS A 110 -5.96 12.80 17.01
C HIS A 110 -6.31 11.66 17.98
N VAL A 111 -7.16 11.92 18.98
CA VAL A 111 -7.66 10.94 19.94
C VAL A 111 -9.16 11.09 20.09
N GLU A 112 -9.89 9.97 19.99
CA GLU A 112 -11.35 9.93 20.11
C GLU A 112 -11.81 9.70 21.55
N TYR A 113 -11.14 8.81 22.29
CA TYR A 113 -11.50 8.44 23.66
C TYR A 113 -10.25 8.23 24.53
N ILE A 114 -10.41 8.52 25.82
CA ILE A 114 -9.49 8.13 26.89
C ILE A 114 -10.28 7.33 27.91
N LEU A 115 -9.78 6.13 28.22
CA LEU A 115 -10.42 5.16 29.11
C LEU A 115 -9.51 4.92 30.33
N VAL A 116 -10.11 4.68 31.50
CA VAL A 116 -9.41 4.27 32.71
C VAL A 116 -10.16 3.12 33.36
N ALA A 117 -9.45 2.02 33.61
CA ALA A 117 -9.96 0.83 34.32
C ALA A 117 -9.13 0.53 35.57
N SER A 118 -9.73 -0.11 36.57
CA SER A 118 -9.04 -0.58 37.77
C SER A 118 -9.51 -1.95 38.21
N PHE A 119 -8.72 -2.61 39.05
CA PHE A 119 -9.04 -3.92 39.59
C PHE A 119 -9.73 -3.79 40.96
N ASP A 120 -11.03 -4.04 41.00
CA ASP A 120 -11.80 -4.20 42.23
C ASP A 120 -11.67 -5.64 42.77
N ILE A 121 -11.64 -5.77 44.10
CA ILE A 121 -11.38 -7.05 44.78
C ILE A 121 -12.61 -7.98 44.76
N ASP A 122 -13.79 -7.38 44.81
CA ASP A 122 -15.08 -8.03 44.98
C ASP A 122 -15.84 -8.11 43.62
N ARG A 123 -15.52 -7.23 42.65
CA ARG A 123 -16.08 -7.18 41.28
C ARG A 123 -15.13 -7.61 40.15
N GLY A 124 -13.81 -7.62 40.34
CA GLY A 124 -12.83 -7.87 39.27
C GLY A 124 -12.47 -6.61 38.47
N PRO A 125 -12.11 -6.71 37.18
CA PRO A 125 -11.90 -5.55 36.30
C PRO A 125 -13.15 -4.65 36.21
N VAL A 126 -12.99 -3.34 36.40
CA VAL A 126 -14.08 -2.36 36.25
C VAL A 126 -13.57 -1.11 35.54
N MET A 127 -14.38 -0.53 34.65
CA MET A 127 -14.13 0.80 34.09
C MET A 127 -14.37 1.87 35.18
N GLU A 128 -13.36 2.69 35.50
CA GLU A 128 -13.51 3.81 36.44
C GLU A 128 -14.08 5.04 35.74
N HIS A 129 -13.40 5.52 34.69
CA HIS A 129 -13.68 6.80 34.02
C HIS A 129 -13.47 6.72 32.50
N GLN A 130 -14.25 7.50 31.76
CA GLN A 130 -14.21 7.59 30.30
C GLN A 130 -14.37 9.06 29.89
N TYR A 131 -13.68 9.49 28.83
CA TYR A 131 -13.75 10.86 28.29
C TYR A 131 -13.55 10.85 26.77
N PRO A 132 -14.25 11.68 25.97
CA PRO A 132 -15.19 12.74 26.35
C PRO A 132 -16.62 12.24 26.62
N MET A 133 -16.95 11.03 26.19
CA MET A 133 -18.22 10.35 26.41
C MET A 133 -17.96 8.88 26.74
N ALA A 134 -18.93 8.19 27.32
CA ALA A 134 -18.87 6.73 27.47
C ALA A 134 -18.88 6.08 26.07
N ILE A 135 -18.06 5.04 25.88
CA ILE A 135 -17.98 4.29 24.64
C ILE A 135 -19.14 3.29 24.55
N THR A 136 -19.65 3.04 23.34
CA THR A 136 -20.70 2.04 23.11
C THR A 136 -20.08 0.64 23.05
N GLY A 137 -20.43 -0.24 23.99
CA GLY A 137 -19.92 -1.60 24.09
C GLY A 137 -20.16 -2.21 25.49
N ASP A 138 -19.57 -3.37 25.77
CA ASP A 138 -19.53 -3.92 27.13
C ASP A 138 -18.33 -3.34 27.92
N GLU A 139 -18.62 -2.54 28.94
CA GLU A 139 -17.62 -1.92 29.81
C GLU A 139 -16.75 -2.95 30.57
N ASN A 140 -17.29 -4.14 30.88
CA ASN A 140 -16.54 -5.19 31.56
C ASN A 140 -15.51 -5.81 30.60
N MET A 141 -15.95 -6.18 29.39
CA MET A 141 -15.11 -6.70 28.31
C MET A 141 -13.92 -5.78 28.01
N LEU A 142 -14.16 -4.46 28.01
CA LEU A 142 -13.13 -3.43 27.84
C LEU A 142 -12.19 -3.35 29.04
N ALA A 143 -12.71 -3.39 30.28
CA ALA A 143 -11.90 -3.37 31.48
C ALA A 143 -10.98 -4.59 31.60
N GLU A 144 -11.43 -5.77 31.15
CA GLU A 144 -10.62 -6.99 31.04
C GLU A 144 -9.47 -6.84 30.04
N LEU A 145 -9.75 -6.35 28.83
CA LEU A 145 -8.69 -6.09 27.82
C LEU A 145 -7.68 -5.03 28.30
N MET A 146 -8.12 -4.09 29.14
CA MET A 146 -7.25 -3.12 29.80
C MET A 146 -6.44 -3.68 30.98
N LEU A 147 -6.79 -4.85 31.53
CA LEU A 147 -6.17 -5.44 32.73
C LEU A 147 -5.75 -6.90 32.47
N PRO A 148 -4.71 -7.14 31.65
CA PRO A 148 -4.36 -8.45 31.10
C PRO A 148 -3.90 -9.45 32.16
N ASP A 149 -3.97 -10.74 31.80
CA ASP A 149 -3.52 -11.86 32.64
C ASP A 149 -2.08 -11.63 33.13
N GLN A 150 -1.88 -11.81 34.44
CA GLN A 150 -0.62 -11.55 35.17
C GLN A 150 -0.19 -10.07 35.32
N ALA A 151 -0.97 -9.05 34.93
CA ALA A 151 -0.56 -7.64 35.09
C ALA A 151 -0.14 -7.26 36.53
N HIS A 152 -0.80 -7.85 37.53
CA HIS A 152 -0.49 -7.66 38.96
C HIS A 152 0.89 -8.20 39.40
N ALA A 153 1.55 -9.02 38.57
CA ALA A 153 2.89 -9.55 38.82
C ALA A 153 4.01 -8.62 38.27
N ARG A 154 3.65 -7.52 37.61
CA ARG A 154 4.58 -6.53 37.03
C ARG A 154 4.25 -5.13 37.54
N ASN A 155 5.27 -4.32 37.76
CA ASN A 155 5.09 -2.90 38.14
C ASN A 155 4.39 -2.12 37.03
N GLN A 156 4.71 -2.42 35.77
CA GLN A 156 4.09 -1.86 34.58
C GLN A 156 4.01 -2.93 33.49
N ASP A 157 2.96 -2.89 32.67
CA ASP A 157 2.86 -3.64 31.40
C ASP A 157 2.14 -2.76 30.36
N TRP A 158 2.41 -3.01 29.09
CA TRP A 158 1.78 -2.31 27.97
C TRP A 158 0.86 -3.28 27.23
N THR A 159 -0.20 -2.78 26.61
CA THR A 159 -1.05 -3.57 25.71
C THR A 159 -1.48 -2.73 24.52
N ILE A 160 -1.74 -3.43 23.42
CA ILE A 160 -2.43 -2.88 22.25
C ILE A 160 -3.62 -3.81 21.98
N PHE A 161 -4.79 -3.25 21.77
CA PHE A 161 -5.95 -3.95 21.25
C PHE A 161 -6.71 -3.05 20.28
N PHE A 162 -7.61 -3.63 19.51
CA PHE A 162 -8.40 -2.91 18.50
C PHE A 162 -9.87 -2.90 18.92
N LEU A 163 -10.54 -1.79 18.65
CA LEU A 163 -11.98 -1.67 18.79
C LEU A 163 -12.60 -1.52 17.40
N HIS A 164 -13.41 -2.50 17.05
CA HIS A 164 -14.28 -2.47 15.88
C HIS A 164 -15.47 -1.58 16.25
N LYS A 165 -15.52 -0.35 15.73
CA LYS A 165 -16.68 0.50 15.94
C LYS A 165 -17.87 -0.07 15.17
N ASP A 166 -18.80 -0.70 15.89
CA ASP A 166 -20.13 -1.02 15.37
C ASP A 166 -20.78 0.28 14.90
N THR A 167 -20.81 0.44 13.58
CA THR A 167 -21.32 1.65 12.94
C THR A 167 -22.83 1.51 12.87
N SER A 168 -23.55 2.42 13.54
CA SER A 168 -25.01 2.40 13.49
C SER A 168 -25.49 2.47 12.05
N GLN A 169 -26.63 1.87 11.73
CA GLN A 169 -27.17 1.93 10.36
C GLN A 169 -27.35 3.37 9.88
N GLU A 170 -27.58 4.33 10.79
CA GLU A 170 -27.63 5.76 10.49
C GLU A 170 -26.27 6.37 10.15
N GLU A 171 -25.20 6.10 10.91
CA GLU A 171 -23.85 6.57 10.53
C GLU A 171 -23.41 5.95 9.20
N ASP A 172 -23.68 4.66 9.02
CA ASP A 172 -23.28 3.90 7.84
C ASP A 172 -24.05 4.37 6.60
N ASP A 173 -25.36 4.64 6.71
CA ASP A 173 -26.16 5.23 5.63
C ASP A 173 -25.89 6.72 5.41
N ALA A 174 -25.56 7.50 6.45
CA ALA A 174 -25.10 8.89 6.30
C ALA A 174 -23.79 8.93 5.51
N ASN A 175 -22.84 8.05 5.81
CA ASN A 175 -21.57 7.92 5.08
C ASN A 175 -21.80 7.44 3.63
N LYS A 176 -22.71 6.47 3.40
CA LYS A 176 -23.13 6.08 2.04
C LYS A 176 -23.80 7.24 1.28
N ARG A 177 -24.65 8.06 1.94
CA ARG A 177 -25.28 9.25 1.35
C ARG A 177 -24.25 10.31 0.99
N ALA A 178 -23.31 10.62 1.89
CA ALA A 178 -22.20 11.54 1.64
C ALA A 178 -21.30 11.06 0.48
N LYS A 179 -20.94 9.78 0.45
CA LYS A 179 -20.18 9.15 -0.64
C LYS A 179 -20.91 9.21 -1.98
N LYS A 180 -22.23 8.99 -2.01
CA LYS A 180 -23.08 9.17 -3.19
C LYS A 180 -23.17 10.64 -3.64
N LYS A 181 -23.33 11.60 -2.71
CA LYS A 181 -23.34 13.04 -3.01
C LYS A 181 -22.01 13.47 -3.65
N ARG A 182 -20.87 13.13 -3.03
CA ARG A 182 -19.52 13.34 -3.58
C ARG A 182 -19.33 12.72 -4.96
N GLN A 183 -19.79 11.48 -5.18
CA GLN A 183 -19.75 10.84 -6.50
C GLN A 183 -20.60 11.57 -7.55
N ARG A 184 -21.81 12.05 -7.19
CA ARG A 184 -22.67 12.84 -8.09
C ARG A 184 -22.03 14.18 -8.46
N THR A 185 -21.47 14.91 -7.49
CA THR A 185 -20.73 16.17 -7.75
C THR A 185 -19.52 15.93 -8.65
N ARG A 186 -18.70 14.91 -8.35
CA ARG A 186 -17.52 14.56 -9.18
C ARG A 186 -17.90 14.15 -10.60
N ARG A 187 -19.02 13.43 -10.79
CA ARG A 187 -19.55 13.09 -12.12
C ARG A 187 -20.05 14.34 -12.86
N ARG A 188 -20.87 15.19 -12.23
CA ARG A 188 -21.36 16.47 -12.81
C ARG A 188 -20.19 17.38 -13.23
N ARG A 189 -19.15 17.53 -12.40
CA ARG A 189 -17.91 18.26 -12.75
C ARG A 189 -17.17 17.58 -13.93
N GLN A 190 -17.06 16.26 -13.96
CA GLN A 190 -16.37 15.54 -15.05
C GLN A 190 -17.14 15.60 -16.39
N ASP A 191 -18.47 15.51 -16.37
CA ASP A 191 -19.30 15.56 -17.58
C ASP A 191 -19.32 17.00 -18.15
N LYS A 192 -19.41 18.03 -17.30
CA LYS A 192 -19.21 19.45 -17.67
C LYS A 192 -17.82 19.67 -18.29
N ALA A 193 -16.76 19.09 -17.73
CA ALA A 193 -15.40 19.17 -18.26
C ALA A 193 -15.18 18.41 -19.58
N LYS A 194 -16.05 17.47 -19.93
CA LYS A 194 -16.08 16.77 -21.24
C LYS A 194 -16.97 17.46 -22.27
N GLY A 195 -17.68 18.53 -21.91
CA GLY A 195 -18.70 19.17 -22.75
C GLY A 195 -19.98 18.33 -22.93
N VAL A 196 -20.22 17.35 -22.04
CA VAL A 196 -21.42 16.51 -22.09
C VAL A 196 -22.51 17.17 -21.25
N ILE A 197 -23.50 17.73 -21.93
CA ILE A 197 -24.77 18.14 -21.32
C ILE A 197 -25.62 16.88 -21.17
N ASN A 198 -26.11 16.62 -19.96
CA ASN A 198 -26.88 15.42 -19.62
C ASN A 198 -28.16 15.88 -18.89
N GLU A 199 -29.32 15.66 -19.51
CA GLU A 199 -30.59 16.28 -19.11
C GLU A 199 -31.12 15.77 -17.75
N GLU A 200 -30.60 14.65 -17.22
CA GLU A 200 -30.86 14.13 -15.86
C GLU A 200 -30.37 15.04 -14.71
N TYR A 201 -29.92 16.27 -14.99
CA TYR A 201 -29.39 17.21 -13.99
C TYR A 201 -30.31 18.41 -13.68
N GLU A 202 -31.47 18.53 -14.34
CA GLU A 202 -32.40 19.66 -14.13
C GLU A 202 -33.66 19.31 -13.30
N ASP A 203 -33.98 18.02 -13.12
CA ASP A 203 -35.25 17.52 -12.55
C ASP A 203 -35.29 17.39 -11.01
N ASP A 204 -34.34 18.01 -10.28
CA ASP A 204 -34.08 17.71 -8.86
C ASP A 204 -34.17 18.92 -7.91
N SER A 205 -34.85 19.99 -8.35
CA SER A 205 -35.18 21.17 -7.52
C SER A 205 -36.61 21.13 -6.94
N ASN A 206 -37.39 20.07 -7.19
CA ASN A 206 -38.79 19.96 -6.79
C ASN A 206 -39.09 18.60 -6.13
N GLY A 207 -38.64 18.34 -4.89
CA GLY A 207 -38.90 17.00 -4.33
C GLY A 207 -38.41 16.60 -2.93
N ASP A 208 -38.49 17.45 -1.91
CA ASP A 208 -39.13 17.01 -0.64
C ASP A 208 -39.62 18.22 0.16
N GLY A 209 -40.75 18.08 0.85
CA GLY A 209 -41.44 19.21 1.47
C GLY A 209 -42.10 18.87 2.80
N ASN A 210 -41.47 19.31 3.89
CA ASN A 210 -42.10 19.54 5.19
C ASN A 210 -41.32 20.67 5.87
N GLY A 211 -42.01 21.76 6.20
CA GLY A 211 -41.36 23.05 6.46
C GLY A 211 -40.85 23.26 7.88
N ASP A 212 -40.01 24.27 8.01
CA ASP A 212 -40.33 25.39 8.90
C ASP A 212 -40.39 26.67 8.03
N GLU A 213 -41.10 27.71 8.47
CA GLU A 213 -41.33 28.93 7.69
C GLU A 213 -40.47 30.11 8.18
N ASN A 214 -40.19 31.06 7.27
CA ASN A 214 -39.54 32.37 7.43
C ASN A 214 -38.04 32.48 7.10
N GLU A 215 -37.73 32.77 5.84
CA GLU A 215 -36.91 33.94 5.45
C GLU A 215 -37.21 34.30 3.98
N GLU A 216 -37.27 35.59 3.64
CA GLU A 216 -37.56 36.07 2.28
C GLU A 216 -36.23 36.32 1.54
N GLU A 217 -35.83 35.41 0.63
CA GLU A 217 -34.60 35.58 -0.15
C GLU A 217 -34.80 36.56 -1.32
N ASP A 218 -33.98 37.62 -1.34
CA ASP A 218 -33.92 38.66 -2.38
C ASP A 218 -32.98 38.20 -3.53
N PRO A 219 -33.48 37.95 -4.75
CA PRO A 219 -32.74 37.19 -5.76
C PRO A 219 -31.83 38.07 -6.65
N ASP A 220 -30.84 38.76 -6.05
CA ASP A 220 -29.72 39.42 -6.77
C ASP A 220 -28.58 39.83 -5.79
N GLN A 221 -27.83 38.87 -5.23
CA GLN A 221 -26.52 39.12 -4.58
C GLN A 221 -25.47 38.05 -4.94
N ASP A 222 -24.23 38.48 -5.18
CA ASP A 222 -23.15 37.68 -5.75
C ASP A 222 -22.45 36.74 -4.73
N GLU A 223 -22.98 35.53 -4.51
CA GLU A 223 -22.27 34.46 -3.80
C GLU A 223 -21.32 33.63 -4.72
N ASP A 224 -20.30 34.27 -5.29
CA ASP A 224 -19.21 33.58 -6.03
C ASP A 224 -17.82 34.02 -5.53
N ASP A 225 -17.43 33.55 -4.33
CA ASP A 225 -16.01 33.55 -3.87
C ASP A 225 -15.71 32.65 -2.65
N THR A 226 -16.70 32.17 -1.89
CA THR A 226 -16.47 31.50 -0.57
C THR A 226 -16.66 29.97 -0.53
N LEU A 227 -17.24 29.35 -1.55
CA LEU A 227 -17.61 27.91 -1.54
C LEU A 227 -16.57 26.96 -2.16
N ASP A 228 -15.53 27.45 -2.82
CA ASP A 228 -14.66 26.57 -3.65
C ASP A 228 -13.56 25.84 -2.84
N ASP A 229 -13.18 26.33 -1.66
CA ASP A 229 -12.14 25.70 -0.82
C ASP A 229 -12.61 24.41 -0.12
N VAL A 230 -13.91 24.25 0.17
CA VAL A 230 -14.44 23.05 0.89
C VAL A 230 -14.62 21.81 -0.01
N ASP A 231 -14.82 21.97 -1.32
CA ASP A 231 -15.10 20.83 -2.23
C ASP A 231 -13.84 20.29 -2.96
N ASP A 232 -12.68 20.94 -2.81
CA ASP A 232 -11.39 20.45 -3.34
C ASP A 232 -10.76 19.35 -2.45
N GLU A 233 -11.19 19.20 -1.19
CA GLU A 233 -10.77 18.06 -0.33
C GLU A 233 -11.15 16.69 -0.93
N SER A 234 -12.28 16.62 -1.67
CA SER A 234 -12.84 15.36 -2.16
C SER A 234 -12.32 14.90 -3.53
N SER A 235 -11.49 15.70 -4.21
CA SER A 235 -10.89 15.32 -5.49
C SER A 235 -9.62 14.47 -5.30
N ASP A 236 -8.77 14.92 -4.36
CA ASP A 236 -7.40 14.47 -4.15
C ASP A 236 -7.22 13.59 -2.88
N SER A 237 -8.34 13.26 -2.22
CA SER A 237 -8.41 12.18 -1.24
C SER A 237 -8.33 10.82 -1.95
N GLU A 238 -7.09 10.39 -2.24
CA GLU A 238 -6.75 8.99 -2.53
C GLU A 238 -7.53 8.09 -1.55
N PRO A 239 -8.42 7.20 -2.02
CA PRO A 239 -9.36 6.52 -1.14
C PRO A 239 -8.62 5.55 -0.23
N GLU A 240 -8.78 5.70 1.08
CA GLU A 240 -8.54 4.60 1.99
C GLU A 240 -9.59 3.52 1.70
N GLY A 241 -9.20 2.53 0.90
CA GLY A 241 -10.10 1.49 0.39
C GLY A 241 -10.61 0.50 1.44
N GLY A 242 -10.56 0.86 2.74
CA GLY A 242 -10.79 0.01 3.89
C GLY A 242 -12.10 -0.77 3.84
N GLU A 243 -11.99 -2.06 4.11
CA GLU A 243 -13.10 -3.01 4.12
C GLU A 243 -13.91 -2.88 5.42
N GLY A 244 -14.81 -1.89 5.45
CA GLY A 244 -15.65 -1.55 6.62
C GLY A 244 -15.16 -0.30 7.38
N PRO A 245 -15.78 0.03 8.54
CA PRO A 245 -15.45 1.23 9.31
C PRO A 245 -13.99 1.27 9.78
N PRO A 246 -13.43 2.46 10.09
CA PRO A 246 -12.05 2.58 10.56
C PRO A 246 -11.85 1.80 11.86
N LEU A 247 -10.71 1.12 11.98
CA LEU A 247 -10.29 0.51 13.24
C LEU A 247 -9.86 1.61 14.21
N ILE A 248 -10.34 1.53 15.45
CA ILE A 248 -9.82 2.34 16.55
C ILE A 248 -8.72 1.54 17.22
N HIS A 249 -7.49 2.05 17.17
CA HIS A 249 -6.34 1.43 17.81
C HIS A 249 -6.22 1.94 19.24
N VAL A 250 -6.09 1.04 20.20
CA VAL A 250 -5.99 1.39 21.62
C VAL A 250 -4.58 1.13 22.12
N LEU A 251 -3.90 2.18 22.58
CA LEU A 251 -2.67 2.05 23.39
C LEU A 251 -3.07 2.04 24.86
N ASN A 252 -2.80 0.95 25.57
CA ASN A 252 -3.07 0.84 27.00
C ASN A 252 -1.77 0.68 27.81
N LEU A 253 -1.73 1.34 28.97
CA LEU A 253 -0.68 1.25 29.97
C LEU A 253 -1.28 0.80 31.30
N VAL A 254 -0.76 -0.29 31.86
CA VAL A 254 -1.14 -0.80 33.18
C VAL A 254 0.00 -0.53 34.16
N ASN A 255 -0.33 -0.13 35.38
CA ASN A 255 0.63 0.20 36.42
C ASN A 255 0.12 -0.34 37.78
N THR A 256 0.99 -1.09 38.47
CA THR A 256 0.73 -1.74 39.75
C THR A 256 1.56 -1.03 40.82
N LYS A 257 0.90 -0.31 41.74
CA LYS A 257 1.56 0.31 42.89
C LYS A 257 1.26 -0.49 44.15
N HIS A 258 2.31 -1.03 44.78
CA HIS A 258 2.19 -1.72 46.06
C HIS A 258 1.89 -0.71 47.19
N ASP A 259 0.72 -0.86 47.82
CA ASP A 259 0.32 -0.08 48.98
C ASP A 259 -0.24 -1.01 50.07
N LYS A 260 0.38 -0.96 51.25
CA LYS A 260 0.02 -1.76 52.43
C LYS A 260 -1.26 -1.25 53.13
N SER A 261 -1.78 -0.08 52.77
CA SER A 261 -3.05 0.44 53.29
C SER A 261 -4.27 -0.27 52.70
N VAL A 262 -4.13 -0.87 51.52
CA VAL A 262 -5.23 -1.47 50.74
C VAL A 262 -5.31 -2.98 50.98
N LYS A 263 -6.54 -3.53 51.04
CA LYS A 263 -6.86 -4.95 51.32
C LYS A 263 -5.95 -6.00 50.61
N ARG A 264 -5.49 -5.74 49.37
CA ARG A 264 -4.64 -6.65 48.58
C ARG A 264 -3.12 -6.34 48.62
N GLY A 265 -2.69 -5.30 49.32
CA GLY A 265 -1.28 -4.86 49.32
C GLY A 265 -0.82 -4.18 48.02
N ALA A 266 -1.73 -3.90 47.09
CA ALA A 266 -1.48 -3.24 45.83
C ALA A 266 -2.75 -2.59 45.26
N VAL A 267 -2.56 -1.56 44.43
CA VAL A 267 -3.57 -0.93 43.57
C VAL A 267 -3.11 -1.08 42.12
N VAL A 268 -3.96 -1.67 41.28
CA VAL A 268 -3.73 -1.83 39.84
C VAL A 268 -4.69 -0.91 39.09
N ARG A 269 -4.14 -0.07 38.20
CA ARG A 269 -4.93 0.77 37.28
C ARG A 269 -4.33 0.73 35.89
N ALA A 270 -5.21 0.88 34.91
CA ALA A 270 -4.90 0.98 33.50
C ALA A 270 -5.48 2.28 32.95
N MET A 271 -4.73 2.95 32.06
CA MET A 271 -5.21 4.09 31.30
C MET A 271 -4.87 3.87 29.82
N ALA A 272 -5.83 4.16 28.94
CA ALA A 272 -5.71 3.90 27.52
C ALA A 272 -6.11 5.10 26.66
N ILE A 273 -5.41 5.26 25.53
CA ILE A 273 -5.68 6.23 24.48
C ILE A 273 -6.21 5.50 23.25
N CYS A 274 -7.38 5.92 22.76
CA CYS A 274 -8.05 5.37 21.58
C CYS A 274 -7.90 6.31 20.39
N THR A 275 -7.26 5.86 19.31
CA THR A 275 -6.88 6.69 18.16
C THR A 275 -7.07 5.98 16.83
N ARG A 276 -7.40 6.73 15.77
CA ARG A 276 -7.34 6.24 14.38
C ARG A 276 -5.91 6.10 13.88
N HIS A 277 -4.94 6.78 14.51
CA HIS A 277 -3.56 6.82 14.02
C HIS A 277 -2.85 5.48 14.25
N PRO A 278 -2.34 4.81 13.19
CA PRO A 278 -1.64 3.54 13.34
C PRO A 278 -0.32 3.70 14.12
N PHE A 279 0.27 4.90 14.12
CA PHE A 279 1.49 5.26 14.86
C PHE A 279 1.25 5.57 16.35
N LEU A 280 0.20 5.00 16.97
CA LEU A 280 -0.19 5.14 18.39
C LEU A 280 0.96 5.13 19.43
N HIS A 281 2.09 4.48 19.12
CA HIS A 281 3.27 4.40 19.99
C HIS A 281 3.82 5.78 20.41
N ILE A 282 3.54 6.84 19.64
CA ILE A 282 3.95 8.21 19.95
C ILE A 282 3.41 8.74 21.28
N TYR A 283 2.30 8.17 21.77
CA TYR A 283 1.63 8.62 23.00
C TYR A 283 2.17 7.95 24.26
N LYS A 284 3.09 6.97 24.17
CA LYS A 284 3.70 6.28 25.33
C LYS A 284 4.23 7.28 26.41
N PRO A 285 4.93 8.39 26.10
CA PRO A 285 5.42 9.34 27.12
C PRO A 285 4.30 10.11 27.84
N LEU A 286 3.24 10.48 27.13
CA LEU A 286 2.09 11.20 27.68
C LEU A 286 1.28 10.31 28.63
N LEU A 287 1.03 9.07 28.22
CA LEU A 287 0.24 8.11 28.97
C LEU A 287 0.91 7.73 30.31
N LEU A 288 2.25 7.64 30.33
CA LEU A 288 3.03 7.48 31.56
C LEU A 288 2.81 8.63 32.56
N LEU A 289 2.89 9.88 32.08
CA LEU A 289 2.75 11.08 32.94
C LEU A 289 1.32 11.22 33.48
N ALA A 290 0.32 11.08 32.63
CA ALA A 290 -1.09 11.20 33.01
C ALA A 290 -1.54 10.08 33.95
N LEU A 291 -1.09 8.84 33.76
CA LEU A 291 -1.40 7.75 34.69
C LEU A 291 -0.67 7.95 36.04
N GLU A 292 0.58 8.41 36.05
CA GLU A 292 1.28 8.68 37.32
C GLU A 292 0.61 9.80 38.13
N GLU A 293 0.06 10.80 37.44
CA GLU A 293 -0.80 11.83 38.00
C GLU A 293 -2.13 11.29 38.52
N TYR A 294 -2.86 10.52 37.72
CA TYR A 294 -4.16 9.96 38.10
C TYR A 294 -4.04 9.03 39.34
N PHE A 295 -2.88 8.41 39.54
CA PHE A 295 -2.55 7.70 40.78
C PHE A 295 -2.35 8.60 42.03
N LYS A 296 -2.07 9.90 41.86
CA LYS A 296 -1.96 10.89 42.96
C LYS A 296 -3.31 11.54 43.24
N SER A 297 -4.08 11.79 42.19
CA SER A 297 -5.42 12.39 42.23
C SER A 297 -6.30 11.73 41.15
N PRO A 298 -7.14 10.74 41.50
CA PRO A 298 -8.04 10.10 40.55
C PRO A 298 -9.23 11.03 40.29
N VAL A 299 -9.09 11.91 39.30
CA VAL A 299 -10.10 12.88 38.89
C VAL A 299 -10.31 12.83 37.37
N PRO A 300 -11.55 13.05 36.87
CA PRO A 300 -11.83 13.06 35.43
C PRO A 300 -11.11 14.20 34.69
N GLU A 301 -10.75 15.28 35.40
CA GLU A 301 -9.97 16.42 34.87
C GLU A 301 -8.60 16.00 34.30
N THR A 302 -7.98 14.95 34.82
CA THR A 302 -6.72 14.42 34.26
C THR A 302 -6.93 13.80 32.88
N LEU A 303 -8.10 13.21 32.61
CA LEU A 303 -8.45 12.66 31.30
C LEU A 303 -8.76 13.79 30.31
N SER A 304 -9.51 14.82 30.72
CA SER A 304 -9.79 15.97 29.84
C SER A 304 -8.52 16.73 29.48
N MET A 305 -7.65 17.04 30.45
CA MET A 305 -6.34 17.66 30.21
C MET A 305 -5.47 16.84 29.23
N LEU A 306 -5.49 15.51 29.31
CA LEU A 306 -4.73 14.66 28.39
C LEU A 306 -5.34 14.67 26.97
N TYR A 307 -6.66 14.54 26.86
CA TYR A 307 -7.38 14.54 25.59
C TYR A 307 -7.23 15.88 24.86
N ASP A 308 -7.41 16.99 25.56
CA ASP A 308 -7.32 18.34 25.00
C ASP A 308 -5.87 18.65 24.58
N ALA A 309 -4.88 18.27 25.41
CA ALA A 309 -3.46 18.45 25.07
C ALA A 309 -3.04 17.65 23.82
N VAL A 310 -3.52 16.41 23.65
CA VAL A 310 -3.21 15.59 22.47
C VAL A 310 -3.92 16.10 21.22
N ASN A 311 -5.18 16.54 21.35
CA ASN A 311 -5.94 17.07 20.22
C ASN A 311 -5.53 18.50 19.82
N ALA A 312 -4.79 19.23 20.67
CA ALA A 312 -4.16 20.52 20.37
C ALA A 312 -2.77 20.41 19.68
N MET A 313 -2.33 19.21 19.29
CA MET A 313 -1.05 18.98 18.62
C MET A 313 -1.06 19.52 17.18
N ASP A 314 -0.25 20.55 16.87
CA ASP A 314 -0.15 21.06 15.49
C ASP A 314 0.69 20.11 14.62
N LEU A 315 0.04 19.48 13.63
CA LEU A 315 0.67 18.69 12.56
C LEU A 315 0.55 19.37 11.18
N SER A 316 0.08 20.62 11.11
CA SER A 316 -0.35 21.25 9.85
C SER A 316 0.75 21.56 8.85
N LEU A 317 2.02 21.51 9.27
CA LEU A 317 3.19 21.65 8.39
C LEU A 317 3.63 20.33 7.73
N MET A 318 3.06 19.19 8.13
CA MET A 318 3.41 17.89 7.54
C MET A 318 2.77 17.75 6.14
N PRO A 319 3.56 17.62 5.06
CA PRO A 319 3.02 17.59 3.70
C PRO A 319 2.29 16.28 3.40
N ARG A 320 1.18 16.36 2.66
CA ARG A 320 0.48 15.20 2.10
C ARG A 320 1.30 14.61 0.96
N LEU A 321 1.85 13.42 1.16
CA LEU A 321 2.67 12.71 0.17
C LEU A 321 1.82 11.74 -0.69
N SER A 322 2.15 11.65 -1.99
CA SER A 322 1.48 10.73 -2.92
C SER A 322 1.77 9.26 -2.58
N ILE A 323 1.01 8.32 -3.17
CA ILE A 323 1.26 6.87 -2.99
C ILE A 323 2.70 6.50 -3.39
N PHE A 324 3.20 7.05 -4.50
CA PHE A 324 4.54 6.76 -5.01
C PHE A 324 5.64 7.41 -4.17
N GLU A 325 5.40 8.62 -3.66
CA GLU A 325 6.33 9.33 -2.76
C GLU A 325 6.44 8.64 -1.40
N ARG A 326 5.30 8.25 -0.79
CA ARG A 326 5.29 7.48 0.47
C ARG A 326 6.10 6.19 0.32
N HIS A 327 5.93 5.46 -0.78
CA HIS A 327 6.72 4.25 -1.04
C HIS A 327 8.22 4.54 -1.23
N LEU A 328 8.61 5.59 -1.95
CA LEU A 328 10.02 5.98 -2.11
C LEU A 328 10.66 6.37 -0.77
N LEU A 329 9.95 7.13 0.06
CA LEU A 329 10.40 7.55 1.39
C LEU A 329 10.51 6.35 2.33
N LEU A 330 9.55 5.42 2.31
CA LEU A 330 9.60 4.19 3.12
C LEU A 330 10.69 3.19 2.69
N ALA A 331 11.07 3.20 1.40
CA ALA A 331 12.10 2.32 0.84
C ALA A 331 13.53 2.90 0.92
N SER A 332 13.68 4.15 1.38
CA SER A 332 14.97 4.85 1.42
C SER A 332 15.48 5.06 2.85
N ASP A 333 16.80 5.21 2.98
CA ASP A 333 17.47 5.72 4.18
C ASP A 333 17.91 7.20 4.01
N ASN A 334 17.63 7.83 2.85
CA ASN A 334 17.98 9.23 2.57
C ASN A 334 17.06 10.21 3.32
N ARG A 335 17.62 10.92 4.30
CA ARG A 335 16.92 11.81 5.25
C ARG A 335 16.40 13.12 4.67
N ASP A 336 16.87 13.49 3.49
CA ASP A 336 16.57 14.76 2.80
C ASP A 336 15.61 14.57 1.61
N LEU A 337 15.08 13.36 1.40
CA LEU A 337 14.12 13.07 0.33
C LEU A 337 12.78 13.80 0.58
N PHE A 338 12.29 14.55 -0.41
CA PHE A 338 11.08 15.39 -0.34
C PHE A 338 11.17 16.58 0.65
N VAL A 339 12.38 17.01 1.04
CA VAL A 339 12.58 18.16 1.96
C VAL A 339 12.02 19.46 1.39
N GLU A 340 12.00 19.61 0.06
CA GLU A 340 11.44 20.76 -0.65
C GLU A 340 9.94 20.95 -0.39
N LYS A 341 9.21 19.88 -0.04
CA LYS A 341 7.79 19.96 0.33
C LYS A 341 7.60 20.55 1.72
N PHE A 342 8.47 20.23 2.67
CA PHE A 342 8.46 20.88 4.00
C PHE A 342 8.86 22.36 3.90
N GLU A 343 9.86 22.69 3.07
CA GLU A 343 10.24 24.08 2.77
C GLU A 343 9.06 24.86 2.17
N GLN A 344 8.31 24.28 1.22
CA GLN A 344 7.10 24.88 0.63
C GLN A 344 5.94 25.02 1.64
N MET A 345 5.65 24.00 2.46
CA MET A 345 4.62 24.08 3.51
C MET A 345 4.90 25.21 4.51
N ILE A 346 6.17 25.41 4.89
CA ILE A 346 6.60 26.51 5.76
C ILE A 346 6.43 27.87 5.07
N GLN A 347 6.76 27.99 3.77
CA GLN A 347 6.53 29.22 3.01
C GLN A 347 5.03 29.57 2.90
N MET A 348 4.17 28.56 2.64
CA MET A 348 2.71 28.73 2.61
C MET A 348 2.16 29.18 3.97
N ARG A 349 2.60 28.56 5.07
CA ARG A 349 2.25 28.98 6.44
C ARG A 349 2.65 30.43 6.71
N ILE A 350 3.89 30.81 6.38
CA ILE A 350 4.40 32.18 6.57
C ILE A 350 3.66 33.21 5.70
N ALA A 351 3.08 32.79 4.56
CA ALA A 351 2.20 33.64 3.75
C ALA A 351 0.80 33.78 4.36
N GLN A 352 0.21 32.69 4.86
CA GLN A 352 -1.09 32.70 5.53
C GLN A 352 -1.05 33.54 6.81
N ASP A 353 -0.12 33.27 7.73
CA ASP A 353 -0.04 33.97 9.02
C ASP A 353 0.10 35.51 8.82
N LYS A 354 0.76 35.94 7.73
CA LYS A 354 0.87 37.38 7.35
C LYS A 354 -0.38 37.96 6.71
N ALA A 355 -1.20 37.15 6.05
CA ALA A 355 -2.50 37.59 5.54
C ALA A 355 -3.45 37.79 6.73
N ASP A 356 -3.51 36.82 7.65
CA ASP A 356 -4.31 36.88 8.87
C ASP A 356 -3.92 38.12 9.72
N ASP A 357 -2.63 38.31 10.02
CA ASP A 357 -2.09 39.50 10.72
C ASP A 357 -2.44 40.83 10.00
N SER A 358 -2.58 40.82 8.66
CA SER A 358 -2.90 42.04 7.89
C SER A 358 -4.39 42.44 7.96
N THR A 359 -5.28 41.52 8.36
CA THR A 359 -6.68 41.84 8.64
C THR A 359 -6.90 42.39 10.06
N ALA A 360 -5.94 42.18 10.96
CA ALA A 360 -6.00 42.61 12.36
C ALA A 360 -5.49 44.05 12.58
N ASP A 361 -6.28 45.02 12.12
CA ASP A 361 -6.18 46.46 12.43
C ASP A 361 -4.83 47.17 12.15
N ARG A 362 -4.70 47.71 10.93
CA ARG A 362 -3.82 48.87 10.65
C ARG A 362 -4.26 49.65 9.40
N SER A 363 -4.03 50.97 9.42
CA SER A 363 -4.45 51.90 8.37
C SER A 363 -3.62 51.76 7.07
N PRO A 364 -4.23 51.98 5.88
CA PRO A 364 -3.61 51.66 4.59
C PRO A 364 -2.64 52.74 4.08
N VAL A 365 -1.51 52.95 4.78
CA VAL A 365 -0.47 53.94 4.42
C VAL A 365 0.94 53.37 4.55
N ASP A 366 1.31 52.38 3.73
CA ASP A 366 2.68 52.20 3.16
C ASP A 366 2.83 50.98 2.20
N ALA A 367 1.79 50.67 1.42
CA ALA A 367 1.76 49.52 0.50
C ALA A 367 2.63 49.67 -0.78
N ARG A 368 3.85 50.21 -0.68
CA ARG A 368 4.76 50.50 -1.82
C ARG A 368 6.24 50.21 -1.56
N THR A 369 6.56 49.11 -0.86
CA THR A 369 7.93 48.55 -0.85
C THR A 369 7.90 47.12 -1.38
N GLY A 370 8.72 46.82 -2.39
CA GLY A 370 8.54 45.63 -3.24
C GLY A 370 8.75 44.27 -2.57
N MET A 371 8.01 43.26 -3.05
CA MET A 371 8.08 41.86 -2.63
C MET A 371 9.51 41.30 -2.76
N LYS A 372 10.22 41.16 -1.64
CA LYS A 372 11.37 40.27 -1.53
C LYS A 372 10.91 38.94 -0.94
N LEU A 373 11.04 37.87 -1.71
CA LEU A 373 10.94 36.50 -1.21
C LEU A 373 11.95 36.32 -0.07
N SER A 374 11.49 35.80 1.08
CA SER A 374 12.35 35.43 2.20
C SER A 374 13.10 34.15 1.85
N ASN A 375 14.25 34.29 1.18
CA ASN A 375 15.08 33.17 0.75
C ASN A 375 15.49 32.29 1.94
N ILE A 376 15.34 30.98 1.79
CA ILE A 376 15.83 30.00 2.76
C ILE A 376 17.32 29.78 2.46
N SER A 377 18.22 30.21 3.36
CA SER A 377 19.66 30.05 3.19
C SER A 377 20.15 28.73 3.80
N ARG A 378 20.78 27.89 2.97
CA ARG A 378 21.38 26.62 3.42
C ARG A 378 22.79 26.83 3.96
N ALA A 379 22.87 27.36 5.18
CA ALA A 379 24.11 27.56 5.92
C ALA A 379 24.53 26.27 6.67
N GLY A 380 25.17 25.34 5.95
CA GLY A 380 25.64 24.06 6.49
C GLY A 380 24.52 23.02 6.63
N THR A 381 24.58 22.17 7.66
CA THR A 381 23.59 21.09 7.93
C THR A 381 22.25 21.58 8.51
N LYS A 382 21.92 22.86 8.26
CA LYS A 382 20.67 23.51 8.63
C LYS A 382 20.25 24.50 7.54
N ALA A 383 19.09 24.27 6.93
CA ALA A 383 18.39 25.33 6.22
C ALA A 383 17.82 26.32 7.25
N HIS A 384 18.13 27.61 7.09
CA HIS A 384 17.59 28.68 7.94
C HIS A 384 16.73 29.63 7.07
N VAL A 385 15.62 30.10 7.61
CA VAL A 385 14.84 31.18 6.97
C VAL A 385 15.39 32.52 7.46
N GLU A 386 15.89 33.35 6.55
CA GLU A 386 16.44 34.66 6.92
C GLU A 386 15.35 35.72 7.06
N GLY A 387 14.95 36.00 8.31
CA GLY A 387 14.23 37.21 8.68
C GLY A 387 13.19 37.04 9.79
N GLY A 388 13.17 37.96 10.75
CA GLY A 388 12.02 38.26 11.62
C GLY A 388 11.65 37.25 12.71
N SER A 389 11.28 36.02 12.35
CA SER A 389 10.50 35.09 13.20
C SER A 389 11.19 33.73 13.42
N GLN A 390 12.45 33.77 13.84
CA GLN A 390 13.39 32.62 13.88
C GLN A 390 13.07 31.46 14.86
N SER A 391 11.95 31.48 15.59
CA SER A 391 11.62 30.50 16.64
C SER A 391 10.45 29.56 16.33
N LEU A 392 9.59 29.89 15.37
CA LEU A 392 8.32 29.19 15.13
C LEU A 392 8.43 28.05 14.11
N TYR A 393 9.19 28.24 13.02
CA TYR A 393 9.21 27.31 11.90
C TYR A 393 10.63 26.86 11.55
N ALA A 394 10.82 25.54 11.39
CA ALA A 394 12.09 24.91 11.09
C ALA A 394 11.90 23.75 10.11
N VAL A 395 12.79 23.61 9.13
CA VAL A 395 12.80 22.48 8.20
C VAL A 395 13.27 21.22 8.94
N PRO A 396 12.59 20.05 8.83
CA PRO A 396 13.03 18.81 9.44
C PRO A 396 14.44 18.39 9.00
N ARG A 397 15.19 17.75 9.91
CA ARG A 397 16.50 17.15 9.59
C ARG A 397 16.40 15.73 9.01
N ASP A 398 15.23 15.13 9.13
CA ASP A 398 14.90 13.80 8.66
C ASP A 398 13.44 13.81 8.21
N THR A 399 13.19 13.76 6.89
CA THR A 399 11.85 13.91 6.31
C THR A 399 10.92 12.73 6.60
N HIS A 400 11.44 11.66 7.19
CA HIS A 400 10.64 10.54 7.67
C HIS A 400 9.88 10.84 8.96
N GLU A 401 10.36 11.76 9.79
CA GLU A 401 9.84 12.04 11.14
C GLU A 401 9.52 13.53 11.28
N PHE A 402 8.23 13.87 11.30
CA PHE A 402 7.79 15.23 11.61
C PHE A 402 7.87 15.48 13.12
N GLU A 403 8.72 16.43 13.54
CA GLU A 403 8.89 16.80 14.94
C GLU A 403 7.85 17.85 15.36
N SER A 404 6.88 17.44 16.20
CA SER A 404 5.87 18.30 16.82
C SER A 404 6.01 18.31 18.35
N LYS A 405 5.12 19.02 19.06
CA LYS A 405 5.13 19.16 20.52
C LYS A 405 3.71 19.16 21.07
N VAL A 406 3.48 18.45 22.17
CA VAL A 406 2.25 18.52 22.97
C VAL A 406 2.52 19.29 24.26
N MET A 407 1.65 20.24 24.59
CA MET A 407 1.72 21.05 25.81
C MET A 407 0.91 20.37 26.94
N TYR A 408 1.52 19.45 27.68
CA TYR A 408 0.87 18.84 28.85
C TYR A 408 1.30 19.56 30.12
N LYS A 409 0.36 20.16 30.86
CA LYS A 409 0.62 20.95 32.08
C LYS A 409 1.69 22.05 31.94
N GLY A 410 1.74 22.70 30.78
CA GLY A 410 2.76 23.71 30.47
C GLY A 410 4.15 23.14 30.14
N ILE A 411 4.34 21.82 30.20
CA ILE A 411 5.57 21.14 29.79
C ILE A 411 5.46 20.81 28.28
N PRO A 412 6.37 21.33 27.42
CA PRO A 412 6.42 20.95 26.01
C PRO A 412 7.05 19.57 25.85
N ILE A 413 6.22 18.55 25.63
CA ILE A 413 6.66 17.17 25.35
C ILE A 413 6.91 17.06 23.84
N PRO A 414 8.16 16.79 23.40
CA PRO A 414 8.44 16.60 21.97
C PRO A 414 7.88 15.25 21.49
N ILE A 415 7.25 15.26 20.33
CA ILE A 415 6.64 14.09 19.69
C ILE A 415 7.17 13.98 18.26
N LYS A 416 7.39 12.75 17.80
CA LYS A 416 7.78 12.46 16.41
C LYS A 416 6.68 11.69 15.72
N VAL A 417 6.15 12.23 14.62
CA VAL A 417 5.11 11.59 13.82
C VAL A 417 5.72 11.05 12.53
N PRO A 418 5.55 9.76 12.19
CA PRO A 418 6.01 9.22 10.90
C PRO A 418 5.28 9.89 9.72
N THR A 419 6.04 10.52 8.82
CA THR A 419 5.48 11.23 7.64
C THR A 419 4.87 10.27 6.61
N ALA A 420 5.36 9.04 6.58
CA ALA A 420 4.81 7.95 5.78
C ALA A 420 4.68 6.69 6.64
N VAL A 421 3.57 5.97 6.48
CA VAL A 421 3.28 4.70 7.15
C VAL A 421 2.78 3.70 6.10
N MET A 422 3.17 2.44 6.24
CA MET A 422 2.69 1.35 5.37
C MET A 422 1.29 0.87 5.81
N PRO A 423 0.45 0.37 4.89
CA PRO A 423 -0.71 -0.44 5.25
C PRO A 423 -0.35 -1.55 6.26
N GLU A 424 -1.29 -1.89 7.14
CA GLU A 424 -1.14 -2.92 8.20
C GLU A 424 -0.01 -2.69 9.23
N THR A 425 0.76 -1.60 9.15
CA THR A 425 1.82 -1.27 10.13
C THR A 425 1.24 -0.43 11.26
N VAL A 426 0.86 -1.09 12.36
CA VAL A 426 0.30 -0.46 13.57
C VAL A 426 1.24 -0.64 14.76
N GLY A 427 1.44 0.41 15.57
CA GLY A 427 2.36 0.42 16.70
C GLY A 427 3.81 0.71 16.30
N ASP A 428 4.75 0.37 17.18
CA ASP A 428 6.18 0.27 16.90
C ASP A 428 6.60 -1.14 17.33
N PHE A 429 7.19 -1.90 16.41
CA PHE A 429 7.49 -3.32 16.55
C PHE A 429 8.67 -3.65 15.61
N SER A 430 9.43 -4.69 15.93
CA SER A 430 10.56 -5.10 15.11
C SER A 430 10.32 -6.45 14.43
N LEU A 431 10.32 -6.44 13.10
CA LEU A 431 10.44 -7.65 12.29
C LEU A 431 11.76 -8.37 12.58
N ILE A 432 12.85 -7.63 12.85
CA ILE A 432 14.14 -8.23 13.22
C ILE A 432 13.99 -9.09 14.49
N LYS A 433 13.36 -8.56 15.56
CA LYS A 433 13.09 -9.31 16.80
C LYS A 433 12.26 -10.58 16.53
N LEU A 434 11.17 -10.46 15.76
CA LEU A 434 10.30 -11.58 15.39
C LEU A 434 11.06 -12.66 14.60
N ILE A 435 11.81 -12.25 13.58
CA ILE A 435 12.60 -13.13 12.71
C ILE A 435 13.67 -13.84 13.52
N GLN A 436 14.46 -13.12 14.33
CA GLN A 436 15.51 -13.72 15.15
C GLN A 436 14.95 -14.77 16.11
N ASN A 437 13.85 -14.49 16.81
CA ASN A 437 13.31 -15.40 17.83
C ASN A 437 13.02 -16.81 17.27
N PHE A 438 12.32 -16.90 16.14
CA PHE A 438 11.98 -18.19 15.53
C PHE A 438 13.12 -18.79 14.67
N SER A 439 14.03 -17.97 14.15
CA SER A 439 15.17 -18.45 13.35
C SER A 439 16.27 -19.06 14.22
N ASP A 440 16.63 -18.41 15.32
CA ASP A 440 17.75 -18.81 16.18
C ASP A 440 17.52 -20.19 16.84
N ALA A 441 16.30 -20.43 17.34
CA ALA A 441 15.95 -21.70 17.96
C ALA A 441 15.95 -22.85 16.94
N HIS A 442 15.44 -22.60 15.72
CA HIS A 442 15.44 -23.57 14.63
C HIS A 442 16.85 -23.83 14.09
N ALA A 443 17.72 -22.82 13.98
CA ALA A 443 19.11 -22.98 13.56
C ALA A 443 19.95 -23.77 14.59
N LYS A 444 19.74 -23.55 15.90
CA LYS A 444 20.44 -24.27 16.98
C LYS A 444 19.98 -25.72 17.10
N SER A 445 18.72 -26.02 16.79
CA SER A 445 18.13 -27.35 16.86
C SER A 445 16.96 -27.44 15.88
N PRO A 446 17.20 -27.89 14.63
CA PRO A 446 16.14 -28.06 13.64
C PRO A 446 15.12 -29.11 14.10
N GLN A 447 13.84 -28.80 13.93
CA GLN A 447 12.75 -29.75 14.17
C GLN A 447 11.89 -29.81 12.90
N PRO A 448 11.58 -31.02 12.39
CA PRO A 448 10.81 -31.18 11.16
C PRO A 448 9.33 -30.87 11.41
N PHE A 449 8.74 -30.06 10.55
CA PHE A 449 7.31 -29.75 10.54
C PHE A 449 6.49 -30.93 9.96
N PRO A 450 5.27 -31.18 10.46
CA PRO A 450 4.27 -31.99 9.75
C PRO A 450 4.04 -31.44 8.34
N LEU A 451 4.01 -32.31 7.33
CA LEU A 451 3.75 -31.89 5.94
C LEU A 451 2.31 -31.39 5.80
N HIS A 452 2.15 -30.14 5.37
CA HIS A 452 0.86 -29.55 5.01
C HIS A 452 1.03 -28.69 3.74
N PRO A 453 0.30 -28.96 2.64
CA PRO A 453 0.61 -28.37 1.33
C PRO A 453 0.64 -26.83 1.26
N HIS A 454 -0.14 -26.12 2.07
CA HIS A 454 -0.06 -24.65 2.15
C HIS A 454 1.15 -24.15 2.96
N LEU A 455 1.58 -24.89 3.99
CA LEU A 455 2.49 -24.41 5.03
C LEU A 455 3.94 -24.80 4.80
N THR A 456 4.20 -26.02 4.35
CA THR A 456 5.54 -26.61 4.21
C THR A 456 5.96 -26.68 2.74
N THR A 457 6.01 -25.51 2.07
CA THR A 457 6.28 -25.39 0.62
C THR A 457 7.64 -25.97 0.20
N ASN A 458 8.66 -25.90 1.07
CA ASN A 458 9.98 -26.52 0.89
C ASN A 458 10.16 -27.76 1.80
N GLY A 459 9.08 -28.54 1.98
CA GLY A 459 9.09 -29.78 2.76
C GLY A 459 9.22 -29.56 4.27
N VAL A 460 9.56 -30.63 5.01
CA VAL A 460 9.54 -30.64 6.49
C VAL A 460 10.50 -29.65 7.14
N ASN A 461 11.51 -29.17 6.40
CA ASN A 461 12.50 -28.20 6.86
C ASN A 461 12.23 -26.79 6.32
N THR A 462 10.98 -26.48 5.92
CA THR A 462 10.56 -25.12 5.57
C THR A 462 10.85 -24.16 6.74
N HIS A 463 11.49 -23.02 6.46
CA HIS A 463 11.93 -22.10 7.49
C HIS A 463 10.74 -21.57 8.33
N PRO A 464 10.81 -21.47 9.68
CA PRO A 464 9.67 -21.13 10.52
C PRO A 464 8.93 -19.83 10.12
N ILE A 465 9.68 -18.77 9.77
CA ILE A 465 9.08 -17.50 9.31
C ILE A 465 8.30 -17.67 7.99
N VAL A 466 8.71 -18.60 7.13
CA VAL A 466 7.97 -18.93 5.89
C VAL A 466 6.72 -19.74 6.21
N VAL A 467 6.77 -20.66 7.18
CA VAL A 467 5.58 -21.37 7.71
C VAL A 467 4.55 -20.39 8.28
N LEU A 468 5.01 -19.37 9.03
CA LEU A 468 4.15 -18.30 9.56
C LEU A 468 3.50 -17.49 8.44
N VAL A 469 4.27 -16.96 7.49
CA VAL A 469 3.73 -16.16 6.37
C VAL A 469 2.79 -17.00 5.49
N ASN A 470 3.12 -18.27 5.24
CA ASN A 470 2.23 -19.21 4.55
C ASN A 470 0.89 -19.40 5.27
N GLY A 471 0.88 -19.49 6.61
CA GLY A 471 -0.35 -19.60 7.39
C GLY A 471 -1.21 -18.35 7.31
N LEU A 472 -0.60 -17.17 7.44
CA LEU A 472 -1.27 -15.87 7.35
C LEU A 472 -1.85 -15.64 5.95
N LEU A 473 -1.08 -15.92 4.89
CA LEU A 473 -1.53 -15.81 3.50
C LEU A 473 -2.67 -16.79 3.15
N THR A 474 -2.79 -17.91 3.86
CA THR A 474 -3.84 -18.92 3.60
C THR A 474 -4.92 -18.97 4.70
N GLN A 475 -5.07 -17.88 5.46
CA GLN A 475 -6.07 -17.68 6.53
C GLN A 475 -6.18 -18.85 7.52
N LYS A 476 -5.04 -19.43 7.92
CA LYS A 476 -4.95 -20.35 9.05
C LYS A 476 -4.98 -19.58 10.38
N ARG A 477 -5.59 -20.14 11.41
CA ARG A 477 -5.69 -19.55 12.75
C ARG A 477 -4.32 -19.58 13.44
N VAL A 478 -3.77 -18.40 13.77
CA VAL A 478 -2.43 -18.25 14.35
C VAL A 478 -2.52 -17.71 15.78
N ILE A 479 -1.86 -18.38 16.72
CA ILE A 479 -1.73 -17.92 18.12
C ILE A 479 -0.28 -17.66 18.46
N PHE A 480 0.02 -16.49 19.04
CA PHE A 480 1.29 -16.15 19.65
C PHE A 480 1.20 -16.35 21.17
N LEU A 481 1.89 -17.35 21.70
CA LEU A 481 1.90 -17.68 23.12
C LEU A 481 3.13 -17.08 23.81
N GLY A 482 2.90 -16.11 24.71
CA GLY A 482 3.91 -15.44 25.52
C GLY A 482 3.82 -15.79 27.00
N HIS A 483 3.92 -17.07 27.36
CA HIS A 483 3.79 -17.46 28.77
C HIS A 483 4.86 -16.78 29.66
N ASN A 484 4.40 -16.10 30.72
CA ASN A 484 5.18 -15.26 31.64
C ASN A 484 5.87 -14.02 31.02
N MET A 485 5.70 -13.76 29.72
CA MET A 485 6.18 -12.54 29.07
C MET A 485 5.26 -11.34 29.34
N PRO A 486 5.75 -10.09 29.24
CA PRO A 486 4.89 -8.91 29.23
C PRO A 486 3.88 -8.98 28.08
N SER A 487 2.62 -8.63 28.33
CA SER A 487 1.56 -8.69 27.30
C SER A 487 1.89 -7.82 26.09
N GLY A 488 2.63 -6.72 26.28
CA GLY A 488 3.05 -5.82 25.21
C GLY A 488 4.01 -6.47 24.22
N GLU A 489 4.90 -7.36 24.66
CA GLU A 489 5.81 -8.08 23.76
C GLU A 489 5.08 -9.10 22.88
N VAL A 490 3.96 -9.64 23.38
CA VAL A 490 3.08 -10.55 22.61
C VAL A 490 2.31 -9.76 21.56
N ALA A 491 1.76 -8.59 21.93
CA ALA A 491 1.10 -7.69 20.99
C ALA A 491 2.03 -7.18 19.90
N GLU A 492 3.25 -6.76 20.24
CA GLU A 492 4.28 -6.38 19.27
C GLU A 492 4.63 -7.53 18.31
N ALA A 493 4.61 -8.78 18.75
CA ALA A 493 4.83 -9.95 17.89
C ALA A 493 3.66 -10.22 16.92
N VAL A 494 2.40 -10.07 17.36
CA VAL A 494 1.21 -10.18 16.50
C VAL A 494 1.21 -9.09 15.43
N LEU A 495 1.49 -7.85 15.80
CA LEU A 495 1.55 -6.70 14.88
C LEU A 495 2.70 -6.85 13.88
N ALA A 496 3.85 -7.34 14.34
CA ALA A 496 4.96 -7.72 13.47
C ALA A 496 4.56 -8.79 12.45
N ALA A 497 3.81 -9.82 12.85
CA ALA A 497 3.33 -10.86 11.95
C ALA A 497 2.34 -10.33 10.90
N CYS A 498 1.44 -9.41 11.28
CA CYS A 498 0.50 -8.77 10.35
C CYS A 498 1.24 -7.97 9.25
N ALA A 499 2.21 -7.14 9.65
CA ALA A 499 3.00 -6.34 8.71
C ALA A 499 3.95 -7.19 7.85
N LEU A 500 4.45 -8.31 8.39
CA LEU A 500 5.28 -9.28 7.67
C LEU A 500 4.51 -9.93 6.50
N ALA A 501 3.27 -10.37 6.74
CA ALA A 501 2.40 -10.94 5.69
C ALA A 501 1.83 -9.87 4.75
N SER A 502 1.75 -8.61 5.22
CA SER A 502 1.35 -7.47 4.39
C SER A 502 2.41 -7.04 3.37
N GLY A 503 3.67 -6.87 3.80
CA GLY A 503 4.70 -6.15 3.02
C GLY A 503 4.35 -4.68 2.71
N GLY A 504 3.31 -4.13 3.34
CA GLY A 504 2.69 -2.86 2.94
C GLY A 504 2.06 -2.90 1.53
N LEU A 505 1.60 -4.08 1.10
CA LEU A 505 0.98 -4.36 -0.21
C LEU A 505 -0.34 -5.12 -0.09
N LEU A 506 -0.36 -6.18 0.73
CA LEU A 506 -1.56 -6.94 1.06
C LEU A 506 -2.17 -6.36 2.35
N ARG A 507 -3.50 -6.32 2.43
CA ARG A 507 -4.22 -5.71 3.55
C ARG A 507 -5.26 -6.65 4.19
N GLY A 508 -5.83 -6.21 5.31
CA GLY A 508 -6.93 -6.86 6.02
C GLY A 508 -6.52 -7.78 7.17
N PHE A 509 -5.22 -7.94 7.45
CA PHE A 509 -4.70 -8.77 8.55
C PHE A 509 -5.08 -8.18 9.91
N THR A 510 -4.84 -6.89 10.10
CA THR A 510 -5.19 -6.12 11.31
C THR A 510 -6.66 -6.22 11.69
N ARG A 511 -7.59 -6.29 10.73
CA ARG A 511 -9.04 -6.42 11.00
C ARG A 511 -9.45 -7.73 11.66
N HIS A 512 -8.63 -8.78 11.56
CA HIS A 512 -8.82 -10.08 12.24
C HIS A 512 -7.64 -10.44 13.16
N ALA A 513 -6.85 -9.43 13.54
CA ALA A 513 -5.80 -9.57 14.54
C ALA A 513 -6.30 -9.09 15.91
N PHE A 514 -5.95 -9.85 16.93
CA PHE A 514 -6.21 -9.58 18.34
C PHE A 514 -4.85 -9.52 19.04
N PRO A 515 -4.16 -8.36 19.04
CA PRO A 515 -2.77 -8.29 19.50
C PRO A 515 -2.62 -8.72 20.96
N TYR A 516 -3.66 -8.52 21.77
CA TYR A 516 -3.87 -9.26 23.00
C TYR A 516 -5.31 -9.77 23.09
N THR A 517 -5.51 -10.99 23.59
CA THR A 517 -6.80 -11.56 23.99
C THR A 517 -6.60 -12.58 25.13
N ASP A 518 -7.67 -12.84 25.88
CA ASP A 518 -7.71 -13.74 27.03
C ASP A 518 -8.60 -14.98 26.76
N LEU A 519 -8.76 -15.85 27.78
CA LEU A 519 -9.52 -17.10 27.65
C LEU A 519 -11.05 -16.91 27.55
N THR A 520 -11.62 -15.81 28.02
CA THR A 520 -13.09 -15.60 28.00
C THR A 520 -13.64 -15.51 26.58
N LYS A 521 -12.88 -14.89 25.66
CA LYS A 521 -13.27 -14.65 24.27
C LYS A 521 -12.91 -15.80 23.32
N ILE A 522 -12.65 -17.02 23.82
CA ILE A 522 -12.27 -18.15 22.95
C ILE A 522 -13.37 -18.50 21.94
N ASP A 523 -14.64 -18.50 22.35
CA ASP A 523 -15.77 -18.82 21.47
C ASP A 523 -15.97 -17.75 20.39
N ASP A 524 -15.87 -16.45 20.74
CA ASP A 524 -15.90 -15.34 19.80
C ASP A 524 -14.71 -15.37 18.82
N LEU A 525 -13.52 -15.68 19.32
CA LEU A 525 -12.30 -15.80 18.52
C LEU A 525 -12.43 -16.93 17.49
N LEU A 526 -13.02 -18.06 17.86
CA LEU A 526 -13.27 -19.19 16.96
C LEU A 526 -14.28 -18.86 15.84
N ASN A 527 -15.18 -17.89 16.05
CA ASN A 527 -16.07 -17.38 15.01
C ASN A 527 -15.34 -16.52 13.95
N VAL A 528 -14.09 -16.12 14.17
CA VAL A 528 -13.30 -15.30 13.24
C VAL A 528 -12.37 -16.18 12.38
N PRO A 529 -12.72 -16.49 11.11
CA PRO A 529 -11.90 -17.37 10.29
C PRO A 529 -10.54 -16.74 9.99
N GLY A 530 -9.48 -17.49 10.28
CA GLY A 530 -8.08 -17.10 10.08
C GLY A 530 -7.55 -16.05 11.06
N PHE A 531 -8.10 -15.96 12.29
CA PHE A 531 -7.66 -14.98 13.29
C PHE A 531 -6.15 -15.05 13.61
N ILE A 532 -5.61 -13.91 14.08
CA ILE A 532 -4.21 -13.77 14.51
C ILE A 532 -4.20 -13.24 15.94
N ALA A 533 -4.01 -14.10 16.95
CA ALA A 533 -4.20 -13.75 18.36
C ALA A 533 -2.90 -13.77 19.19
N GLY A 534 -2.77 -12.88 20.15
CA GLY A 534 -1.71 -12.86 21.16
C GLY A 534 -2.23 -13.22 22.55
N VAL A 535 -1.64 -14.23 23.19
CA VAL A 535 -2.11 -14.77 24.48
C VAL A 535 -0.95 -15.02 25.45
N THR A 536 -1.17 -14.81 26.76
CA THR A 536 -0.20 -15.11 27.83
C THR A 536 -0.50 -16.42 28.59
N ASN A 537 -1.70 -16.97 28.39
CA ASN A 537 -2.21 -18.13 29.12
C ASN A 537 -1.75 -19.46 28.47
N PRO A 538 -1.09 -20.38 29.18
CA PRO A 538 -0.53 -21.61 28.59
C PRO A 538 -1.59 -22.64 28.19
N THR A 539 -2.85 -22.47 28.64
CA THR A 539 -3.97 -23.37 28.32
C THR A 539 -4.14 -23.58 26.81
N PHE A 540 -3.90 -22.54 26.01
CA PHE A 540 -3.98 -22.60 24.54
C PHE A 540 -3.07 -23.67 23.91
N GLU A 541 -1.92 -24.02 24.50
CA GLU A 541 -1.05 -25.08 23.95
C GLU A 541 -1.70 -26.48 24.04
N ASN A 542 -2.54 -26.71 25.06
CA ASN A 542 -3.17 -28.00 25.31
C ASN A 542 -4.38 -28.29 24.39
N HIS A 543 -4.89 -27.26 23.69
CA HIS A 543 -6.09 -27.32 22.84
C HIS A 543 -5.75 -27.08 21.36
N PRO A 544 -5.14 -28.07 20.66
CA PRO A 544 -4.80 -27.96 19.24
C PRO A 544 -6.02 -27.80 18.32
N GLU A 545 -7.23 -28.04 18.80
CA GLU A 545 -8.48 -27.72 18.10
C GLU A 545 -8.70 -26.21 17.90
N TRP A 546 -8.14 -25.35 18.76
CA TRP A 546 -8.39 -23.90 18.73
C TRP A 546 -7.57 -23.15 17.67
N TRP A 547 -6.44 -23.71 17.24
CA TRP A 547 -5.47 -23.05 16.35
C TRP A 547 -4.92 -24.00 15.29
N ASP A 548 -4.39 -23.43 14.20
CA ASP A 548 -3.73 -24.18 13.14
C ASP A 548 -2.20 -24.04 13.22
N LEU A 549 -1.73 -22.85 13.67
CA LEU A 549 -0.34 -22.55 14.02
C LEU A 549 -0.24 -21.98 15.44
N LEU A 550 0.69 -22.51 16.23
CA LEU A 550 1.07 -21.95 17.53
C LEU A 550 2.53 -21.47 17.49
N CYS A 551 2.72 -20.17 17.69
CA CYS A 551 3.98 -19.45 17.75
C CYS A 551 4.35 -19.20 19.21
N ASP A 552 5.10 -20.14 19.79
CA ASP A 552 5.60 -20.12 21.17
C ASP A 552 6.79 -19.15 21.26
N LEU A 553 6.55 -17.97 21.83
CA LEU A 553 7.53 -16.90 21.93
C LEU A 553 8.68 -17.23 22.90
N PRO A 554 8.45 -17.75 24.12
CA PRO A 554 9.52 -18.12 25.05
C PRO A 554 10.48 -19.20 24.52
N SER A 555 10.00 -20.19 23.77
CA SER A 555 10.87 -21.25 23.22
C SER A 555 11.40 -20.97 21.80
N GLY A 556 10.90 -19.93 21.15
CA GLY A 556 11.24 -19.60 19.75
C GLY A 556 10.76 -20.66 18.76
N ARG A 557 9.66 -21.36 19.06
CA ARG A 557 9.16 -22.48 18.23
C ARG A 557 7.82 -22.17 17.59
N ILE A 558 7.64 -22.68 16.38
CA ILE A 558 6.34 -22.74 15.71
C ILE A 558 5.92 -24.22 15.68
N LYS A 559 4.66 -24.49 16.03
CA LYS A 559 4.05 -25.82 16.05
C LYS A 559 2.86 -25.79 15.08
N ILE A 560 2.74 -26.80 14.22
CA ILE A 560 1.54 -26.99 13.36
C ILE A 560 0.59 -27.91 14.13
N SER A 561 -0.71 -27.57 14.14
CA SER A 561 -1.70 -28.34 14.87
C SER A 561 -1.87 -29.76 14.33
N SER A 562 -2.05 -30.74 15.22
CA SER A 562 -2.45 -32.11 14.87
C SER A 562 -3.92 -32.24 14.41
N LYS A 563 -4.68 -31.13 14.51
CA LYS A 563 -6.07 -31.00 14.08
C LYS A 563 -6.25 -30.08 12.86
N ILE A 564 -5.16 -29.60 12.26
CA ILE A 564 -5.23 -28.72 11.09
C ILE A 564 -5.99 -29.38 9.94
N GLU A 565 -6.94 -28.65 9.35
CA GLU A 565 -7.67 -29.13 8.18
C GLU A 565 -6.74 -29.27 6.96
N PRO A 566 -6.82 -30.40 6.22
CA PRO A 566 -6.01 -30.63 5.04
C PRO A 566 -6.31 -29.60 3.94
N ALA A 567 -5.31 -29.28 3.13
CA ALA A 567 -5.48 -28.44 1.95
C ALA A 567 -6.53 -29.05 0.99
N PRO A 568 -7.56 -28.30 0.55
CA PRO A 568 -8.51 -28.78 -0.45
C PRO A 568 -7.84 -28.94 -1.81
N ILE A 569 -8.31 -29.90 -2.60
CA ILE A 569 -7.90 -30.03 -4.01
C ILE A 569 -8.65 -28.96 -4.80
N THR A 570 -7.92 -27.98 -5.34
CA THR A 570 -8.50 -26.89 -6.13
C THR A 570 -8.42 -27.16 -7.63
N GLU A 571 -9.27 -26.48 -8.41
CA GLU A 571 -9.23 -26.57 -9.87
C GLU A 571 -7.88 -26.14 -10.45
N GLY A 572 -7.26 -25.08 -9.92
CA GLY A 572 -6.00 -24.57 -10.45
C GLY A 572 -4.84 -25.54 -10.27
N LEU A 573 -4.83 -26.31 -9.19
CA LEU A 573 -3.89 -27.42 -9.02
C LEU A 573 -4.10 -28.49 -10.10
N LEU A 574 -5.33 -28.91 -10.35
CA LEU A 574 -5.65 -29.95 -11.34
C LEU A 574 -5.28 -29.52 -12.76
N TYR A 575 -5.62 -28.30 -13.17
CA TYR A 575 -5.23 -27.75 -14.48
C TYR A 575 -3.71 -27.62 -14.62
N PHE A 576 -3.00 -27.12 -13.60
CA PHE A 576 -1.54 -27.03 -13.64
C PHE A 576 -0.89 -28.41 -13.77
N GLN A 577 -1.39 -29.42 -13.05
CA GLN A 577 -0.92 -30.81 -13.15
C GLN A 577 -1.16 -31.42 -14.54
N GLN A 578 -2.28 -31.11 -15.19
CA GLN A 578 -2.57 -31.55 -16.56
C GLN A 578 -1.62 -30.92 -17.59
N GLN A 579 -1.33 -29.63 -17.45
CA GLN A 579 -0.37 -28.92 -18.33
C GLN A 579 1.09 -29.36 -18.09
N ASN A 580 1.47 -29.58 -16.82
CA ASN A 580 2.85 -29.83 -16.38
C ASN A 580 2.98 -31.20 -15.71
N ALA A 581 2.62 -32.28 -16.42
CA ALA A 581 2.58 -33.65 -15.88
C ALA A 581 3.90 -34.12 -15.21
N THR A 582 5.05 -33.63 -15.66
CA THR A 582 6.37 -33.92 -15.05
C THR A 582 6.61 -33.23 -13.70
N LEU A 583 5.86 -32.18 -13.39
CA LEU A 583 5.93 -31.42 -12.13
C LEU A 583 4.73 -31.70 -11.21
N ALA A 584 3.79 -32.56 -11.62
CA ALA A 584 2.51 -32.72 -10.94
C ALA A 584 2.61 -33.17 -9.47
N GLY A 585 3.58 -34.05 -9.17
CA GLY A 585 3.85 -34.49 -7.79
C GLY A 585 4.44 -33.39 -6.89
N ILE A 586 5.27 -32.51 -7.47
CA ILE A 586 5.82 -31.34 -6.79
C ILE A 586 4.69 -30.34 -6.48
N ALA A 587 3.86 -30.04 -7.49
CA ALA A 587 2.73 -29.12 -7.37
C ALA A 587 1.70 -29.53 -6.31
N SER A 588 1.64 -30.82 -5.94
CA SER A 588 0.73 -31.30 -4.90
C SER A 588 1.15 -30.89 -3.47
N GLY A 589 2.39 -30.44 -3.24
CA GLY A 589 2.88 -30.09 -1.90
C GLY A 589 2.96 -31.25 -0.89
N THR A 590 2.79 -32.50 -1.33
CA THR A 590 2.77 -33.71 -0.47
C THR A 590 4.12 -34.42 -0.41
N THR A 591 5.06 -34.10 -1.30
CA THR A 591 6.41 -34.68 -1.33
C THR A 591 7.42 -33.83 -0.56
N ASN A 592 8.29 -34.46 0.23
CA ASN A 592 9.38 -33.76 0.93
C ASN A 592 10.50 -33.34 -0.04
N THR A 593 10.33 -32.20 -0.71
CA THR A 593 11.24 -31.66 -1.71
C THR A 593 12.45 -30.97 -1.06
N THR A 594 13.67 -31.38 -1.42
CA THR A 594 14.92 -30.81 -0.89
C THR A 594 15.55 -29.72 -1.78
N GLN A 595 14.85 -29.30 -2.84
CA GLN A 595 15.24 -28.20 -3.72
C GLN A 595 14.44 -26.95 -3.35
N ASP A 596 15.09 -25.80 -3.24
CA ASP A 596 14.43 -24.51 -3.01
C ASP A 596 13.78 -24.02 -4.32
N LEU A 597 12.55 -24.46 -4.57
CA LEU A 597 11.82 -24.15 -5.81
C LEU A 597 11.15 -22.77 -5.79
N THR A 598 10.86 -22.25 -4.60
CA THR A 598 10.25 -20.94 -4.38
C THR A 598 11.28 -19.81 -4.21
N GLY A 599 12.54 -20.17 -3.93
CA GLY A 599 13.61 -19.23 -3.56
C GLY A 599 13.53 -18.76 -2.10
N ASP A 600 12.67 -19.37 -1.28
CA ASP A 600 12.45 -18.96 0.12
C ASP A 600 13.67 -19.26 1.01
N VAL A 601 14.45 -20.30 0.73
CA VAL A 601 15.67 -20.62 1.50
C VAL A 601 16.77 -19.61 1.17
N ALA A 602 16.96 -19.30 -0.11
CA ALA A 602 17.88 -18.26 -0.56
C ALA A 602 17.50 -16.87 -0.01
N PHE A 603 16.20 -16.54 -0.02
CA PHE A 603 15.67 -15.29 0.55
C PHE A 603 15.89 -15.19 2.06
N MET A 604 15.51 -16.21 2.83
CA MET A 604 15.72 -16.20 4.28
C MET A 604 17.20 -16.13 4.66
N ALA A 605 18.09 -16.76 3.90
CA ALA A 605 19.53 -16.65 4.11
C ALA A 605 20.05 -15.21 3.91
N ASP A 606 19.53 -14.48 2.92
CA ASP A 606 19.89 -13.07 2.71
C ASP A 606 19.28 -12.13 3.77
N ILE A 607 18.05 -12.40 4.24
CA ILE A 607 17.44 -11.70 5.39
C ILE A 607 18.31 -11.87 6.65
N LEU A 608 18.67 -13.11 7.00
CA LEU A 608 19.48 -13.41 8.19
C LEU A 608 20.90 -12.83 8.08
N LYS A 609 21.51 -12.88 6.89
CA LYS A 609 22.78 -12.20 6.59
C LYS A 609 22.66 -10.68 6.79
N SER A 610 21.56 -10.07 6.36
CA SER A 610 21.32 -8.63 6.49
C SER A 610 21.20 -8.21 7.95
N ILE A 611 20.51 -9.02 8.76
CA ILE A 611 20.41 -8.85 10.22
C ILE A 611 21.79 -9.00 10.89
N ALA A 612 22.57 -10.01 10.50
CA ALA A 612 23.93 -10.22 11.02
C ALA A 612 24.91 -9.07 10.69
N ILE A 613 24.74 -8.43 9.53
CA ILE A 613 25.48 -7.23 9.11
C ILE A 613 24.97 -5.95 9.82
N ARG A 614 23.87 -6.04 10.59
CA ARG A 614 23.21 -4.94 11.31
C ARG A 614 22.56 -3.89 10.40
N HIS A 615 22.01 -4.31 9.26
CA HIS A 615 21.10 -3.45 8.50
C HIS A 615 19.85 -3.11 9.33
N GLY A 616 19.34 -1.89 9.15
CA GLY A 616 18.17 -1.40 9.89
C GLY A 616 16.86 -2.09 9.50
N GLU A 617 15.87 -1.98 10.38
CA GLU A 617 14.51 -2.49 10.23
C GLU A 617 13.86 -2.13 8.88
N ARG A 618 14.15 -0.92 8.35
CA ARG A 618 13.73 -0.46 7.00
C ARG A 618 14.17 -1.39 5.88
N VAL A 619 15.45 -1.79 5.86
CA VAL A 619 16.01 -2.67 4.82
C VAL A 619 15.35 -4.05 4.86
N ILE A 620 15.03 -4.54 6.07
CA ILE A 620 14.35 -5.83 6.26
C ILE A 620 12.88 -5.75 5.79
N ARG A 621 12.19 -4.63 6.06
CA ARG A 621 10.84 -4.35 5.54
C ARG A 621 10.81 -4.22 4.01
N ALA A 622 11.79 -3.53 3.42
CA ALA A 622 11.92 -3.42 1.96
C ALA A 622 12.10 -4.80 1.31
N LYS A 623 12.98 -5.65 1.85
CA LYS A 623 13.17 -7.02 1.34
C LYS A 623 11.92 -7.90 1.48
N TRP A 624 11.15 -7.77 2.56
CA TRP A 624 9.87 -8.47 2.70
C TRP A 624 8.78 -7.95 1.77
N ARG A 625 8.73 -6.63 1.52
CA ARG A 625 7.89 -6.03 0.48
C ARG A 625 8.23 -6.59 -0.90
N ASP A 626 9.51 -6.70 -1.24
CA ASP A 626 9.97 -7.27 -2.51
C ASP A 626 9.58 -8.75 -2.66
N TRP A 627 9.60 -9.54 -1.58
CA TRP A 627 9.11 -10.93 -1.57
C TRP A 627 7.58 -11.00 -1.79
N ILE A 628 6.79 -10.15 -1.12
CA ILE A 628 5.34 -10.07 -1.35
C ILE A 628 5.03 -9.60 -2.79
N LEU A 629 5.75 -8.59 -3.31
CA LEU A 629 5.58 -8.11 -4.68
C LEU A 629 5.95 -9.17 -5.73
N LYS A 630 6.97 -9.99 -5.45
CA LYS A 630 7.28 -11.18 -6.25
C LYS A 630 6.13 -12.18 -6.18
N PHE A 631 5.64 -12.53 -4.99
CA PHE A 631 4.55 -13.48 -4.81
C PHE A 631 3.26 -13.07 -5.54
N THR A 632 2.83 -11.80 -5.47
CA THR A 632 1.62 -11.35 -6.17
C THR A 632 1.80 -11.35 -7.70
N ARG A 633 2.97 -10.95 -8.20
CA ARG A 633 3.28 -10.98 -9.65
C ARG A 633 3.45 -12.40 -10.21
N ILE A 634 3.88 -13.36 -9.40
CA ILE A 634 3.89 -14.80 -9.75
C ILE A 634 2.46 -15.37 -9.71
N SER A 635 1.66 -14.98 -8.72
CA SER A 635 0.25 -15.38 -8.61
C SER A 635 -0.57 -14.92 -9.83
N ALA A 636 -0.37 -13.68 -10.28
CA ALA A 636 -1.01 -13.16 -11.49
C ALA A 636 -0.66 -14.02 -12.72
N GLN A 637 0.61 -14.38 -12.88
CA GLN A 637 1.05 -15.21 -14.00
C GLN A 637 0.52 -16.65 -13.91
N PHE A 638 0.38 -17.21 -12.70
CA PHE A 638 -0.26 -18.49 -12.46
C PHE A 638 -1.73 -18.47 -12.90
N GLU A 639 -2.47 -17.42 -12.54
CA GLU A 639 -3.88 -17.30 -12.93
C GLU A 639 -4.06 -17.28 -14.46
N GLU A 640 -3.23 -16.52 -15.18
CA GLU A 640 -3.25 -16.51 -16.65
C GLU A 640 -2.90 -17.86 -17.27
N SER A 641 -1.92 -18.59 -16.74
CA SER A 641 -1.52 -19.89 -17.31
C SER A 641 -2.56 -20.97 -17.09
N VAL A 642 -3.39 -20.85 -16.06
CA VAL A 642 -4.32 -21.89 -15.60
C VAL A 642 -5.78 -21.57 -15.92
N TYR A 643 -6.24 -20.34 -15.65
CA TYR A 643 -7.61 -19.88 -15.87
C TYR A 643 -7.75 -19.01 -17.15
N GLY A 644 -6.63 -18.68 -17.81
CA GLY A 644 -6.61 -17.88 -19.05
C GLY A 644 -6.67 -16.37 -18.85
N ALA A 645 -6.92 -15.90 -17.62
CA ALA A 645 -6.91 -14.49 -17.23
C ALA A 645 -6.60 -14.37 -15.72
N SER A 646 -6.16 -13.17 -15.31
CA SER A 646 -5.79 -12.85 -13.92
C SER A 646 -6.64 -11.71 -13.37
N ALA A 647 -7.21 -11.87 -12.18
CA ALA A 647 -7.90 -10.79 -11.49
C ALA A 647 -6.92 -9.74 -10.91
N LEU A 648 -5.63 -10.09 -10.86
CA LEU A 648 -4.55 -9.23 -10.36
C LEU A 648 -3.96 -8.31 -11.45
N TYR A 649 -4.43 -8.41 -12.70
CA TYR A 649 -3.96 -7.59 -13.83
C TYR A 649 -5.10 -6.85 -14.54
N VAL A 650 -5.06 -5.51 -14.47
CA VAL A 650 -6.11 -4.60 -14.99
C VAL A 650 -5.74 -4.01 -16.37
N GLY A 651 -4.76 -4.59 -17.08
CA GLY A 651 -4.08 -3.91 -18.20
C GLY A 651 -4.45 -4.31 -19.64
N GLY A 652 -5.47 -5.14 -19.85
CA GLY A 652 -5.66 -5.88 -21.12
C GLY A 652 -6.10 -5.12 -22.39
N GLU A 653 -6.47 -3.83 -22.32
CA GLU A 653 -7.16 -3.17 -23.45
C GLU A 653 -6.24 -2.46 -24.48
N ASP A 654 -4.96 -2.25 -24.18
CA ASP A 654 -4.07 -1.37 -24.97
C ASP A 654 -2.86 -2.05 -25.63
N GLU A 655 -2.69 -3.36 -25.49
CA GLU A 655 -1.51 -4.10 -26.00
C GLU A 655 -1.24 -3.88 -27.49
N GLY A 656 -2.30 -3.77 -28.31
CA GLY A 656 -2.22 -3.59 -29.75
C GLY A 656 -1.62 -2.28 -30.26
N LYS A 657 -1.22 -1.35 -29.36
CA LYS A 657 -0.60 -0.06 -29.70
C LYS A 657 0.89 0.04 -29.33
N MET A 658 1.45 -0.98 -28.67
CA MET A 658 2.83 -0.97 -28.16
C MET A 658 3.86 -1.53 -29.16
N LEU A 659 5.14 -1.24 -28.92
CA LEU A 659 6.24 -1.88 -29.66
C LEU A 659 6.38 -3.36 -29.23
N PRO A 660 6.71 -4.30 -30.14
CA PRO A 660 6.74 -5.74 -29.82
C PRO A 660 7.69 -6.14 -28.70
N GLY A 661 8.78 -5.38 -28.46
CA GLY A 661 9.64 -5.61 -27.30
C GLY A 661 9.10 -5.10 -25.96
N ALA A 662 8.05 -4.26 -25.96
CA ALA A 662 7.50 -3.56 -24.79
C ALA A 662 6.12 -4.07 -24.31
N SER A 663 5.48 -4.98 -25.03
CA SER A 663 4.30 -5.72 -24.55
C SER A 663 4.68 -6.76 -23.48
N GLY A 664 3.75 -7.06 -22.57
CA GLY A 664 3.92 -8.03 -21.47
C GLY A 664 3.95 -7.40 -20.08
N HIS A 665 3.61 -8.20 -19.07
CA HIS A 665 3.41 -7.80 -17.68
C HIS A 665 3.74 -8.92 -16.69
N GLY A 666 3.64 -8.65 -15.39
CA GLY A 666 3.82 -9.66 -14.35
C GLY A 666 5.29 -9.97 -14.07
N TYR A 667 5.57 -11.10 -13.40
CA TYR A 667 6.95 -11.47 -13.02
C TYR A 667 7.77 -11.95 -14.23
N VAL A 668 9.10 -11.87 -14.12
CA VAL A 668 10.03 -12.13 -15.22
C VAL A 668 11.04 -13.19 -14.79
N TRP A 669 11.10 -14.27 -15.54
CA TRP A 669 12.07 -15.36 -15.35
C TRP A 669 13.21 -15.26 -16.38
N SER A 670 14.31 -15.94 -16.06
CA SER A 670 15.42 -16.22 -17.00
C SER A 670 14.98 -17.02 -18.22
N ASP A 671 14.09 -17.98 -18.00
CA ASP A 671 13.65 -19.00 -18.95
C ASP A 671 12.37 -19.71 -18.46
N ASP A 672 11.62 -20.33 -19.38
CA ASP A 672 10.36 -20.99 -19.06
C ASP A 672 10.52 -22.22 -18.14
N ALA A 673 11.70 -22.86 -18.11
CA ALA A 673 11.95 -23.98 -17.22
C ALA A 673 12.18 -23.55 -15.77
N ALA A 674 12.66 -22.33 -15.52
CA ALA A 674 12.61 -21.71 -14.20
C ALA A 674 11.17 -21.33 -13.82
N LYS A 675 10.43 -20.68 -14.74
CA LYS A 675 9.01 -20.31 -14.56
C LYS A 675 8.15 -21.49 -14.11
N ASN A 676 8.16 -22.60 -14.85
CA ASN A 676 7.28 -23.73 -14.54
C ASN A 676 7.67 -24.43 -13.22
N LYS A 677 8.95 -24.46 -12.84
CA LYS A 677 9.40 -24.99 -11.54
C LYS A 677 8.96 -24.13 -10.36
N GLU A 678 9.09 -22.81 -10.48
CA GLU A 678 8.71 -21.90 -9.41
C GLU A 678 7.19 -21.79 -9.26
N LEU A 679 6.44 -21.83 -10.38
CA LEU A 679 4.99 -21.99 -10.35
C LEU A 679 4.62 -23.30 -9.64
N ALA A 680 5.25 -24.43 -9.99
CA ALA A 680 5.01 -25.72 -9.32
C ALA A 680 5.29 -25.67 -7.81
N GLY A 681 6.33 -24.97 -7.36
CA GLY A 681 6.62 -24.78 -5.93
C GLY A 681 5.65 -23.87 -5.18
N ASN A 682 4.86 -23.04 -5.89
CA ASN A 682 3.95 -22.07 -5.29
C ASN A 682 2.45 -22.40 -5.45
N VAL A 683 2.04 -23.39 -6.28
CA VAL A 683 0.61 -23.66 -6.61
C VAL A 683 -0.29 -23.67 -5.38
N THR A 684 0.06 -24.44 -4.35
CA THR A 684 -0.73 -24.59 -3.12
C THR A 684 -0.77 -23.34 -2.25
N ARG A 685 0.30 -22.53 -2.26
CA ARG A 685 0.36 -21.22 -1.61
C ARG A 685 -0.53 -20.21 -2.34
N ILE A 686 -0.49 -20.19 -3.67
CA ILE A 686 -1.28 -19.30 -4.52
C ILE A 686 -2.77 -19.62 -4.37
N GLU A 687 -3.17 -20.87 -4.63
CA GLU A 687 -4.57 -21.29 -4.58
C GLU A 687 -5.16 -21.22 -3.15
N GLY A 688 -4.34 -21.44 -2.13
CA GLY A 688 -4.70 -21.20 -0.74
C GLY A 688 -4.90 -19.71 -0.41
N TRP A 689 -4.19 -18.79 -1.09
CA TRP A 689 -4.35 -17.33 -0.93
C TRP A 689 -5.52 -16.76 -1.75
N ARG A 690 -5.76 -17.28 -2.98
CA ARG A 690 -6.80 -16.76 -3.90
C ARG A 690 -8.24 -16.81 -3.39
N ASN A 691 -8.49 -17.57 -2.33
CA ASN A 691 -9.81 -17.68 -1.70
C ASN A 691 -9.95 -16.79 -0.44
N THR A 692 -8.97 -15.92 -0.16
CA THR A 692 -8.88 -15.17 1.11
C THR A 692 -9.31 -13.71 1.02
N ARG A 693 -9.67 -13.14 2.18
CA ARG A 693 -9.96 -11.70 2.35
C ARG A 693 -8.85 -10.82 1.76
N SER A 694 -7.58 -11.13 2.02
CA SER A 694 -6.46 -10.28 1.58
C SER A 694 -6.27 -10.30 0.06
N TYR A 695 -6.61 -11.40 -0.63
CA TYR A 695 -6.65 -11.46 -2.09
C TYR A 695 -7.77 -10.57 -2.67
N TYR A 696 -9.01 -10.70 -2.17
CA TYR A 696 -10.13 -9.86 -2.63
C TYR A 696 -9.90 -8.36 -2.36
N SER A 697 -9.36 -8.03 -1.18
CA SER A 697 -8.95 -6.66 -0.86
C SER A 697 -7.82 -6.17 -1.77
N TYR A 698 -6.83 -7.01 -2.11
CA TYR A 698 -5.75 -6.64 -3.04
C TYR A 698 -6.23 -6.42 -4.48
N ILE A 699 -7.26 -7.14 -4.96
CA ILE A 699 -7.92 -6.85 -6.25
C ILE A 699 -8.53 -5.44 -6.21
N GLN A 700 -9.22 -5.07 -5.12
CA GLN A 700 -9.78 -3.73 -4.95
C GLN A 700 -8.69 -2.65 -4.93
N ASP A 701 -7.56 -2.90 -4.26
CA ASP A 701 -6.41 -2.00 -4.24
C ASP A 701 -5.77 -1.87 -5.63
N MET A 702 -5.61 -2.96 -6.39
CA MET A 702 -5.11 -2.89 -7.77
C MET A 702 -6.04 -2.11 -8.69
N ALA A 703 -7.36 -2.25 -8.54
CA ALA A 703 -8.32 -1.42 -9.27
C ALA A 703 -8.21 0.07 -8.89
N GLN A 704 -8.10 0.39 -7.59
CA GLN A 704 -7.96 1.77 -7.11
C GLN A 704 -6.64 2.40 -7.59
N VAL A 705 -5.51 1.72 -7.37
CA VAL A 705 -4.18 2.15 -7.83
C VAL A 705 -4.16 2.31 -9.35
N TYR A 706 -4.83 1.44 -10.13
CA TYR A 706 -4.93 1.59 -11.58
C TYR A 706 -5.67 2.87 -12.00
N THR A 707 -6.66 3.35 -11.23
CA THR A 707 -7.31 4.64 -11.54
C THR A 707 -6.35 5.83 -11.38
N ALA A 708 -5.53 5.83 -10.32
CA ALA A 708 -4.56 6.86 -9.98
C ALA A 708 -3.20 6.73 -10.70
N ARG A 709 -2.89 5.57 -11.30
CA ARG A 709 -1.62 5.30 -11.98
C ARG A 709 -1.43 6.23 -13.20
N PRO A 710 -0.31 6.96 -13.30
CA PRO A 710 -0.04 7.85 -14.44
C PRO A 710 0.01 7.11 -15.78
N LEU A 711 0.78 6.01 -15.84
CA LEU A 711 0.89 5.17 -17.04
C LEU A 711 -0.07 3.99 -16.98
N LYS A 712 -1.03 3.96 -17.91
CA LYS A 712 -1.97 2.86 -18.12
C LYS A 712 -1.53 2.03 -19.33
N GLY A 713 -1.84 0.74 -19.33
CA GLY A 713 -1.41 -0.20 -20.38
C GLY A 713 0.09 -0.49 -20.46
N LEU A 714 0.92 -0.02 -19.51
CA LEU A 714 2.37 -0.22 -19.52
C LEU A 714 2.89 -0.77 -18.18
N ASP A 715 3.46 -1.98 -18.18
CA ASP A 715 4.11 -2.54 -16.99
C ASP A 715 5.61 -2.22 -16.95
N LEU A 716 5.92 -1.04 -16.39
CA LEU A 716 7.30 -0.63 -16.11
C LEU A 716 8.10 -1.66 -15.30
N ALA A 717 7.47 -2.39 -14.36
CA ALA A 717 8.17 -3.38 -13.55
C ALA A 717 8.64 -4.57 -14.40
N HIS A 718 7.75 -5.07 -15.26
CA HIS A 718 8.08 -6.11 -16.24
C HIS A 718 9.17 -5.64 -17.22
N MET A 719 9.08 -4.42 -17.75
CA MET A 719 10.08 -3.86 -18.66
C MET A 719 11.47 -3.75 -18.01
N HIS A 720 11.54 -3.25 -16.78
CA HIS A 720 12.79 -3.11 -16.02
C HIS A 720 13.38 -4.49 -15.66
N ASP A 721 12.56 -5.40 -15.15
CA ASP A 721 13.01 -6.75 -14.79
C ASP A 721 13.50 -7.56 -16.01
N ARG A 722 12.98 -7.28 -17.21
CA ARG A 722 13.53 -7.86 -18.46
C ARG A 722 14.92 -7.33 -18.83
N LEU A 723 15.21 -6.05 -18.60
CA LEU A 723 16.59 -5.52 -18.73
C LEU A 723 17.55 -6.13 -17.69
N ARG A 724 17.03 -6.48 -16.51
CA ARG A 724 17.78 -7.03 -15.38
C ARG A 724 18.07 -8.53 -15.48
N MET A 725 17.08 -9.33 -15.89
CA MET A 725 17.09 -10.79 -15.74
C MET A 725 17.11 -11.58 -17.06
N GLN A 726 16.81 -10.96 -18.21
CA GLN A 726 16.78 -11.66 -19.51
C GLN A 726 17.95 -11.26 -20.42
N ARG A 727 18.41 -12.22 -21.24
CA ARG A 727 19.38 -11.98 -22.31
C ARG A 727 18.66 -11.48 -23.57
N LEU A 728 18.30 -10.21 -23.57
CA LEU A 728 17.58 -9.57 -24.67
C LEU A 728 18.45 -9.39 -25.92
N SER A 729 17.84 -9.52 -27.11
CA SER A 729 18.46 -9.09 -28.36
C SER A 729 18.51 -7.55 -28.47
N PRO A 730 19.45 -6.96 -29.25
CA PRO A 730 19.55 -5.51 -29.41
C PRO A 730 18.26 -4.82 -29.92
N THR A 731 17.39 -5.55 -30.61
CA THR A 731 16.08 -5.04 -31.05
C THR A 731 15.09 -4.99 -29.88
N GLN A 732 15.04 -6.04 -29.05
CA GLN A 732 14.16 -6.06 -27.86
C GLN A 732 14.59 -5.03 -26.81
N SER A 733 15.90 -4.85 -26.58
CA SER A 733 16.40 -3.79 -25.71
C SER A 733 16.12 -2.40 -26.28
N LYS A 734 16.27 -2.19 -27.59
CA LYS A 734 15.87 -0.95 -28.27
C LYS A 734 14.42 -0.59 -27.99
N ASP A 735 13.48 -1.51 -28.23
CA ASP A 735 12.05 -1.27 -28.04
C ASP A 735 11.71 -0.87 -26.60
N ILE A 736 12.34 -1.52 -25.61
CA ILE A 736 12.19 -1.18 -24.19
C ILE A 736 12.72 0.24 -23.91
N TYR A 737 13.98 0.54 -24.22
CA TYR A 737 14.56 1.86 -23.93
C TYR A 737 13.82 3.00 -24.63
N LEU A 738 13.40 2.82 -25.90
CA LEU A 738 12.60 3.82 -26.62
C LEU A 738 11.23 4.02 -25.99
N THR A 739 10.57 2.94 -25.54
CA THR A 739 9.25 3.03 -24.92
C THR A 739 9.31 3.71 -23.56
N LEU A 740 10.32 3.40 -22.72
CA LEU A 740 10.57 4.08 -21.44
C LEU A 740 10.79 5.59 -21.66
N ALA A 741 11.70 5.96 -22.58
CA ALA A 741 12.03 7.36 -22.83
C ALA A 741 10.89 8.19 -23.44
N LYS A 742 9.95 7.53 -24.16
CA LYS A 742 8.74 8.11 -24.78
C LYS A 742 7.55 8.21 -23.82
N SER A 743 7.47 7.36 -22.80
CA SER A 743 6.32 7.31 -21.87
C SER A 743 6.54 8.13 -20.61
N ILE A 744 7.75 8.20 -20.08
CA ILE A 744 8.03 8.77 -18.75
C ILE A 744 8.44 10.24 -18.88
N HIS A 745 7.52 11.17 -18.62
CA HIS A 745 7.72 12.61 -18.80
C HIS A 745 7.41 13.46 -17.56
N SER A 746 6.38 13.11 -16.78
CA SER A 746 5.90 13.89 -15.64
C SER A 746 6.51 13.45 -14.30
N TYR A 747 6.34 14.28 -13.27
CA TYR A 747 6.80 14.01 -11.90
C TYR A 747 6.31 12.65 -11.38
N ASP A 748 5.01 12.38 -11.48
CA ASP A 748 4.40 11.15 -10.99
C ASP A 748 4.87 9.90 -11.77
N GLU A 749 5.18 10.05 -13.06
CA GLU A 749 5.75 8.98 -13.90
C GLU A 749 7.21 8.66 -13.53
N ILE A 750 8.00 9.67 -13.18
CA ILE A 750 9.37 9.48 -12.68
C ILE A 750 9.32 8.84 -11.28
N CYS A 751 8.45 9.30 -10.38
CA CYS A 751 8.21 8.65 -9.09
C CYS A 751 7.81 7.17 -9.24
N LEU A 752 6.97 6.84 -10.22
CA LEU A 752 6.61 5.44 -10.54
C LEU A 752 7.83 4.63 -11.05
N LEU A 753 8.69 5.21 -11.90
CA LEU A 753 9.92 4.56 -12.37
C LEU A 753 10.91 4.28 -11.23
N LEU A 754 11.12 5.25 -10.33
CA LEU A 754 12.04 5.09 -9.20
C LEU A 754 11.58 4.00 -8.22
N ASN A 755 10.27 3.81 -8.05
CA ASN A 755 9.69 2.70 -7.28
C ASN A 755 9.97 1.32 -7.91
N VAL A 756 10.09 1.26 -9.25
CA VAL A 756 10.42 0.04 -10.01
C VAL A 756 11.92 -0.28 -9.98
N ALA A 757 12.75 0.75 -9.87
CA ALA A 757 14.20 0.66 -9.86
C ALA A 757 14.79 1.13 -8.51
N PRO A 758 14.50 0.46 -7.38
CA PRO A 758 15.06 0.82 -6.07
C PRO A 758 16.57 0.57 -6.01
N GLU A 759 17.26 1.23 -5.09
CA GLU A 759 18.73 1.10 -4.92
C GLU A 759 19.15 -0.36 -4.61
N SER A 760 18.28 -1.13 -3.93
CA SER A 760 18.44 -2.58 -3.70
C SER A 760 18.53 -3.42 -5.00
N HIS A 761 17.96 -2.92 -6.09
CA HIS A 761 17.99 -3.52 -7.43
C HIS A 761 19.01 -2.85 -8.36
N ALA A 762 20.07 -2.26 -7.78
CA ALA A 762 21.09 -1.46 -8.44
C ALA A 762 20.59 -0.12 -9.03
N GLY A 763 19.41 0.35 -8.63
CA GLY A 763 18.87 1.65 -9.02
C GLY A 763 18.80 1.82 -10.54
N LEU A 764 19.29 2.96 -11.04
CA LEU A 764 19.26 3.30 -12.46
C LEU A 764 20.26 2.50 -13.33
N PHE A 765 21.08 1.60 -12.78
CA PHE A 765 22.14 0.89 -13.53
C PHE A 765 21.61 0.23 -14.82
N TYR A 766 20.56 -0.58 -14.73
CA TYR A 766 19.98 -1.28 -15.89
C TYR A 766 19.35 -0.33 -16.93
N LEU A 767 19.00 0.90 -16.52
CA LEU A 767 18.54 1.95 -17.42
C LEU A 767 19.73 2.66 -18.09
N ALA A 768 20.79 2.93 -17.32
CA ALA A 768 22.02 3.58 -17.79
C ALA A 768 22.83 2.72 -18.78
N LEU A 769 22.66 1.39 -18.77
CA LEU A 769 23.19 0.50 -19.83
C LEU A 769 22.72 0.91 -21.24
N GLY A 770 21.58 1.59 -21.38
CA GLY A 770 21.10 2.15 -22.66
C GLY A 770 22.06 3.18 -23.28
N LEU A 771 22.89 3.86 -22.47
CA LEU A 771 23.95 4.77 -22.94
C LEU A 771 25.05 4.05 -23.73
N PHE A 772 25.19 2.73 -23.57
CA PHE A 772 26.18 1.90 -24.25
C PHE A 772 25.57 1.05 -25.37
N HIS A 773 24.29 1.23 -25.67
CA HIS A 773 23.59 0.48 -26.71
C HIS A 773 24.20 0.73 -28.12
N GLN A 774 24.19 -0.29 -28.98
CA GLN A 774 24.76 -0.19 -30.33
C GLN A 774 24.08 0.90 -31.19
N ASP A 775 22.76 1.03 -31.06
CA ASP A 775 21.97 2.02 -31.78
C ASP A 775 22.14 3.43 -31.16
N ARG A 776 22.49 4.41 -32.00
CA ARG A 776 22.65 5.81 -31.61
C ARG A 776 21.34 6.43 -31.10
N GLU A 777 20.20 6.05 -31.66
CA GLU A 777 18.89 6.56 -31.23
C GLU A 777 18.62 6.20 -29.76
N VAL A 778 18.91 4.95 -29.39
CA VAL A 778 18.74 4.46 -28.02
C VAL A 778 19.65 5.22 -27.04
N ARG A 779 20.91 5.46 -27.41
CA ARG A 779 21.85 6.24 -26.57
C ARG A 779 21.35 7.66 -26.29
N VAL A 780 20.86 8.34 -27.34
CA VAL A 780 20.27 9.69 -27.24
C VAL A 780 19.02 9.67 -26.35
N ARG A 781 18.05 8.78 -26.61
CA ARG A 781 16.82 8.67 -25.81
C ARG A 781 17.07 8.29 -24.35
N THR A 782 18.08 7.46 -24.09
CA THR A 782 18.50 7.13 -22.72
C THR A 782 19.08 8.36 -22.01
N SER A 783 19.88 9.19 -22.70
CA SER A 783 20.36 10.44 -22.11
C SER A 783 19.24 11.48 -21.88
N GLU A 784 18.24 11.55 -22.76
CA GLU A 784 17.05 12.39 -22.55
C GLU A 784 16.22 11.93 -21.33
N LEU A 785 16.10 10.61 -21.09
CA LEU A 785 15.41 10.07 -19.92
C LEU A 785 16.20 10.31 -18.63
N LEU A 786 17.51 10.03 -18.63
CA LEU A 786 18.38 10.25 -17.47
C LEU A 786 18.51 11.74 -17.11
N GLY A 787 18.46 12.64 -18.09
CA GLY A 787 18.42 14.09 -17.84
C GLY A 787 17.24 14.50 -16.98
N ARG A 788 16.02 14.13 -17.41
CA ARG A 788 14.77 14.36 -16.65
C ARG A 788 14.82 13.76 -15.24
N ILE A 789 15.39 12.56 -15.09
CA ILE A 789 15.57 11.93 -13.77
C ILE A 789 16.58 12.70 -12.91
N SER A 790 17.65 13.25 -13.51
CA SER A 790 18.63 14.08 -12.79
C SER A 790 18.12 15.46 -12.38
N GLU A 791 17.06 15.95 -13.03
CA GLU A 791 16.37 17.21 -12.73
C GLU A 791 15.29 17.00 -11.64
N HIS A 792 14.59 15.87 -11.67
CA HIS A 792 13.56 15.48 -10.70
C HIS A 792 14.10 15.35 -9.26
N GLU A 793 13.44 15.96 -8.26
CA GLU A 793 13.95 16.07 -6.88
C GLU A 793 14.36 14.72 -6.26
N ALA A 794 13.46 13.73 -6.22
CA ALA A 794 13.82 12.38 -5.77
C ALA A 794 14.82 11.69 -6.72
N GLY A 795 14.77 12.00 -8.02
CA GLY A 795 15.61 11.37 -9.04
C GLY A 795 17.07 11.80 -8.96
N GLN A 796 17.35 12.99 -8.41
CA GLN A 796 18.70 13.45 -8.07
C GLN A 796 19.45 12.47 -7.16
N HIS A 797 18.75 11.73 -6.27
CA HIS A 797 19.37 10.77 -5.35
C HIS A 797 19.83 9.51 -6.11
N TRP A 798 18.94 8.92 -6.89
CA TRP A 798 19.25 7.81 -7.79
C TRP A 798 20.31 8.19 -8.84
N TRP A 799 20.31 9.43 -9.33
CA TRP A 799 21.35 9.97 -10.21
C TRP A 799 22.71 10.11 -9.49
N LYS A 800 22.74 10.54 -8.22
CA LYS A 800 23.96 10.51 -7.39
C LYS A 800 24.51 9.09 -7.27
N GLY A 801 23.65 8.06 -7.19
CA GLY A 801 24.02 6.64 -7.13
C GLY A 801 24.72 6.06 -8.38
N LEU A 802 24.51 6.60 -9.58
CA LEU A 802 25.15 6.09 -10.81
C LEU A 802 26.69 6.20 -10.77
N SER A 803 27.39 5.28 -11.44
CA SER A 803 28.85 5.28 -11.47
C SER A 803 29.43 6.45 -12.26
N ARG A 804 30.70 6.77 -12.00
CA ARG A 804 31.45 7.78 -12.78
C ARG A 804 31.54 7.42 -14.26
N PHE A 805 31.53 6.13 -14.61
CA PHE A 805 31.61 5.67 -16.01
C PHE A 805 30.34 5.99 -16.79
N GLU A 806 29.16 5.72 -16.20
CA GLU A 806 27.86 6.05 -16.79
C GLU A 806 27.66 7.57 -16.92
N LYS A 807 28.06 8.34 -15.90
CA LYS A 807 28.02 9.81 -15.92
C LYS A 807 28.90 10.40 -17.03
N LEU A 808 30.11 9.88 -17.22
CA LEU A 808 30.99 10.31 -18.32
C LEU A 808 30.44 9.93 -19.71
N ALA A 809 29.76 8.79 -19.84
CA ALA A 809 29.08 8.40 -21.08
C ALA A 809 27.90 9.33 -21.39
N PHE A 810 27.07 9.66 -20.38
CA PHE A 810 26.00 10.63 -20.47
C PHE A 810 26.50 12.04 -20.88
N GLU A 811 27.54 12.55 -20.20
CA GLU A 811 28.16 13.84 -20.54
C GLU A 811 28.68 13.86 -21.98
N ARG A 812 29.31 12.76 -22.42
CA ARG A 812 29.80 12.63 -23.80
C ARG A 812 28.65 12.69 -24.80
N ILE A 813 27.59 11.89 -24.59
CA ILE A 813 26.43 11.85 -25.48
C ILE A 813 25.74 13.23 -25.53
N ARG A 814 25.60 13.92 -24.39
CA ARG A 814 25.10 15.30 -24.34
C ARG A 814 25.95 16.26 -25.17
N ARG A 815 27.28 16.23 -25.04
CA ARG A 815 28.18 17.09 -25.84
C ARG A 815 28.13 16.77 -27.33
N GLU A 816 27.97 15.50 -27.71
CA GLU A 816 27.75 15.09 -29.12
C GLU A 816 26.41 15.64 -29.66
N ILE A 817 25.32 15.62 -28.87
CA ILE A 817 24.03 16.22 -29.23
C ILE A 817 24.13 17.75 -29.32
N GLU A 818 24.71 18.41 -28.32
CA GLU A 818 24.83 19.87 -28.24
C GLU A 818 25.70 20.43 -29.38
N ALA A 819 26.75 19.70 -29.79
CA ALA A 819 27.54 20.02 -30.98
C ALA A 819 26.76 19.85 -32.30
N GLU A 820 25.95 18.79 -32.43
CA GLU A 820 25.09 18.60 -33.62
C GLU A 820 23.97 19.64 -33.71
N VAL A 821 23.37 20.04 -32.59
CA VAL A 821 22.36 21.12 -32.55
C VAL A 821 23.01 22.44 -32.96
N ARG A 822 24.20 22.76 -32.45
CA ARG A 822 24.96 23.96 -32.85
C ARG A 822 25.29 23.94 -34.34
N ALA A 823 25.83 22.83 -34.86
CA ALA A 823 26.17 22.70 -36.27
C ALA A 823 24.93 22.76 -37.21
N LYS A 824 23.74 22.42 -36.73
CA LYS A 824 22.47 22.65 -37.44
C LYS A 824 22.07 24.12 -37.45
N LEU A 825 22.09 24.79 -36.29
CA LEU A 825 21.76 26.22 -36.19
C LEU A 825 22.71 27.10 -37.02
N GLU A 826 24.01 26.78 -37.01
CA GLU A 826 25.02 27.41 -37.87
C GLU A 826 24.74 27.19 -39.36
N LYS A 827 24.27 26.00 -39.75
CA LYS A 827 23.88 25.66 -41.13
C LYS A 827 22.53 26.23 -41.56
N GLU A 828 21.64 26.51 -40.61
CA GLU A 828 20.33 27.14 -40.80
C GLU A 828 20.41 28.68 -40.72
N GLY A 829 21.61 29.25 -40.52
CA GLY A 829 21.88 30.68 -40.58
C GLY A 829 21.56 31.47 -39.31
N LEU A 830 21.20 30.80 -38.21
CA LEU A 830 20.84 31.41 -36.93
C LEU A 830 22.08 31.59 -36.04
N SER A 831 22.92 32.58 -36.37
CA SER A 831 24.09 32.95 -35.56
C SER A 831 23.66 33.57 -34.21
N PRO A 832 24.19 33.10 -33.06
CA PRO A 832 23.95 33.72 -31.75
C PRO A 832 24.79 35.01 -31.59
N SER A 833 24.45 36.05 -32.36
CA SER A 833 25.18 37.31 -32.42
C SER A 833 24.56 38.38 -31.52
N LEU A 834 24.78 38.30 -30.19
CA LEU A 834 24.77 39.45 -29.27
C LEU A 834 25.25 39.05 -27.87
N GLU A 835 26.57 38.93 -27.70
CA GLU A 835 27.23 39.10 -26.40
C GLU A 835 28.22 40.28 -26.50
N ARG A 836 28.38 41.02 -25.39
CA ARG A 836 29.23 42.22 -25.20
C ARG A 836 28.76 43.52 -25.86
N VAL A 837 28.21 44.43 -25.05
CA VAL A 837 28.71 45.82 -24.91
C VAL A 837 28.55 46.28 -23.45
N VAL A 838 29.68 46.37 -22.73
CA VAL A 838 29.96 47.24 -21.55
C VAL A 838 29.23 46.98 -20.20
N THR A 839 30.02 47.16 -19.12
CA THR A 839 29.71 47.13 -17.67
C THR A 839 29.14 45.83 -17.10
#